data_AF-A0A3P2AHK3-F1
#
_entry.id   AF-A0A3P2AHK3-F1
#
_cell.length_a   1.000
_cell.length_b   1.000
_cell.length_c   1.000
_cell.angle_alpha   90.00
_cell.angle_beta   90.00
_cell.angle_gamma   90.00
#
_symmetry.space_group_name_H-M   'P 1'
#
loop_
_entity.id
_entity.type
_entity.pdbx_description
1 polymer ?
#
loop_
_entity_poly.entity_id
_entity_poly.type
_entity_poly.pdbx_seq_one_letter_code
_entity_poly.pdbx_strand_id
1 'polypeptide(L)'
;MTFFLIITALAFGMLISLPETPMFFLSICLSLSFLAVSAYNTYHSKKISNQIIWAAYLLAIILFYQTLKQIWPAFYYGLSRLSLGLSGLTGWLIDKPIAMNITYSGIDLVFLFVVAFLLLCLLFQEKRISVLISYLLLSLFLWLVYPAVWTVLAENSLSLRLHLLEPLTGPLDYRLLLFALLLLLYHYFTRKILRIHSQPDLALKIKYFSAAALSVSLLFSFFSTSVAQNPESDKSQVVFWDTGIDFSLPTYERYGLDQVGMFGALPHYLKRQGYESFRAKKLTTETLQSAKVLVILNPGRTPEPAELTAIWQFTENGGSVLLAGDHTCQEQIRWPINEILKPVGIELNFDSAVPFKELWGGQYQQASAPVLKGIQHEQLQIVVGASLTAGPRVKPLIIGREGFSDAGDLTNPENGYLGNMHFNRGETIGDMLLAAEATYGRGTFMAFADTSPFQNTVLAYSYPLIDNIFAYLSQSQATAAIDNSISQLLPAAESNAFPASAIIDLAYLPSIARDKSLNSVDGFVAATMRAGMMPYFNYSDTLANALARQPDNKLLLLIEPALELSAKDLAAIDQFLMSGGNLILCVGYESPAAAQKLAKHFGFGFSQIPLGRIAPDKNPTMASWNACPLLYQGQPIGHSGEVVSLLELWDYSIIARQNIGQGQLYLLADPDFLKNKNLEHVDSYREGNVVFVNTILAEIGKGEK
;
A
#
# COMPACT_ATOMS: atom_id res chain seq x y z
N MET A 1 2.43 -35.53 -22.70
CA MET A 1 1.18 -35.29 -21.95
C MET A 1 1.45 -35.07 -20.46
N THR A 2 2.02 -36.04 -19.73
CA THR A 2 2.30 -35.92 -18.28
C THR A 2 3.26 -34.77 -17.94
N PHE A 3 4.37 -34.63 -18.66
CA PHE A 3 5.37 -33.59 -18.41
C PHE A 3 4.85 -32.17 -18.70
N PHE A 4 4.05 -32.00 -19.78
CA PHE A 4 3.45 -30.71 -20.14
C PHE A 4 2.35 -30.28 -19.16
N LEU A 5 1.51 -31.21 -18.68
CA LEU A 5 0.52 -30.93 -17.63
C LEU A 5 1.21 -30.54 -16.31
N ILE A 6 2.32 -31.18 -15.96
CA ILE A 6 3.13 -30.82 -14.79
C ILE A 6 3.74 -29.42 -14.97
N ILE A 7 4.32 -29.10 -16.12
CA ILE A 7 4.86 -27.75 -16.40
C ILE A 7 3.76 -26.68 -16.39
N THR A 8 2.60 -26.97 -16.98
CA THR A 8 1.46 -26.03 -16.98
C THR A 8 0.91 -25.83 -15.58
N ALA A 9 0.89 -26.88 -14.75
CA ALA A 9 0.47 -26.80 -13.36
C ALA A 9 1.52 -26.14 -12.46
N LEU A 10 2.81 -26.34 -12.69
CA LEU A 10 3.88 -25.60 -12.00
C LEU A 10 3.85 -24.11 -12.38
N ALA A 11 3.64 -23.80 -13.67
CA ALA A 11 3.40 -22.44 -14.13
C ALA A 11 2.12 -21.85 -13.50
N PHE A 12 1.06 -22.65 -13.30
CA PHE A 12 -0.18 -22.27 -12.61
C PHE A 12 0.03 -21.99 -11.12
N GLY A 13 0.78 -22.83 -10.42
CA GLY A 13 1.15 -22.60 -9.02
C GLY A 13 2.00 -21.34 -8.85
N MET A 14 2.98 -21.14 -9.73
CA MET A 14 3.79 -19.92 -9.78
C MET A 14 2.96 -18.68 -10.11
N LEU A 15 2.01 -18.78 -11.05
CA LEU A 15 1.12 -17.67 -11.43
C LEU A 15 0.26 -17.22 -10.25
N ILE A 16 -0.31 -18.13 -9.46
CA ILE A 16 -1.16 -17.79 -8.31
C ILE A 16 -0.37 -17.17 -7.15
N SER A 17 0.92 -17.49 -7.06
CA SER A 17 1.84 -16.85 -6.10
C SER A 17 2.44 -15.52 -6.56
N LEU A 18 2.20 -15.10 -7.81
CA LEU A 18 2.69 -13.79 -8.29
C LEU A 18 1.73 -12.67 -7.85
N PRO A 19 2.25 -11.45 -7.63
CA PRO A 19 1.42 -10.25 -7.49
C PRO A 19 0.48 -10.07 -8.68
N GLU A 20 -0.69 -9.45 -8.47
CA GLU A 20 -1.80 -9.44 -9.45
C GLU A 20 -1.41 -8.90 -10.83
N THR A 21 -0.59 -7.85 -10.88
CA THR A 21 -0.19 -7.19 -12.14
C THR A 21 0.73 -8.05 -13.01
N PRO A 22 1.85 -8.61 -12.51
CA PRO A 22 2.62 -9.61 -13.25
C PRO A 22 1.81 -10.86 -13.59
N MET A 23 0.93 -11.33 -12.70
CA MET A 23 0.07 -12.48 -12.96
C MET A 23 -0.86 -12.23 -14.16
N PHE A 24 -1.52 -11.07 -14.20
CA PHE A 24 -2.42 -10.67 -15.27
C PHE A 24 -1.67 -10.53 -16.61
N PHE A 25 -0.55 -9.79 -16.62
CA PHE A 25 0.25 -9.59 -17.83
C PHE A 25 0.84 -10.89 -18.36
N LEU A 26 1.42 -11.72 -17.48
CA LEU A 26 1.98 -13.02 -17.84
C LEU A 26 0.88 -13.97 -18.36
N SER A 27 -0.31 -13.94 -17.76
CA SER A 27 -1.45 -14.74 -18.24
C SER A 27 -1.90 -14.29 -19.63
N ILE A 28 -1.92 -12.99 -19.93
CA ILE A 28 -2.20 -12.46 -21.27
C ILE A 28 -1.10 -12.87 -22.25
N CYS A 29 0.17 -12.63 -21.93
CA CYS A 29 1.30 -12.97 -22.79
C CYS A 29 1.36 -14.47 -23.11
N LEU A 30 1.13 -15.32 -22.11
CA LEU A 30 1.06 -16.77 -22.31
C LEU A 30 -0.15 -17.14 -23.15
N SER A 31 -1.33 -16.56 -22.90
CA SER A 31 -2.54 -16.81 -23.70
C SER A 31 -2.33 -16.42 -25.17
N LEU A 32 -1.81 -15.22 -25.43
CA LEU A 32 -1.53 -14.71 -26.78
C LEU A 32 -0.43 -15.53 -27.48
N SER A 33 0.63 -15.92 -26.77
CA SER A 33 1.68 -16.79 -27.31
C SER A 33 1.14 -18.16 -27.69
N PHE A 34 0.30 -18.76 -26.84
CA PHE A 34 -0.36 -20.03 -27.14
C PHE A 34 -1.35 -19.93 -28.31
N LEU A 35 -2.04 -18.79 -28.45
CA LEU A 35 -2.92 -18.52 -29.59
C LEU A 35 -2.14 -18.32 -30.89
N ALA A 36 -1.03 -17.57 -30.87
CA ALA A 36 -0.17 -17.39 -32.04
C ALA A 36 0.43 -18.71 -32.52
N VAL A 37 0.91 -19.54 -31.57
CA VAL A 37 1.41 -20.89 -31.87
C VAL A 37 0.28 -21.79 -32.39
N SER A 38 -0.95 -21.67 -31.86
CA SER A 38 -2.11 -22.41 -32.37
C SER A 38 -2.49 -21.97 -33.79
N ALA A 39 -2.56 -20.68 -34.05
CA ALA A 39 -2.90 -20.10 -35.36
C ALA A 39 -1.85 -20.46 -36.43
N TYR A 40 -0.57 -20.32 -36.11
CA TYR A 40 0.54 -20.71 -36.99
C TYR A 40 0.52 -22.21 -37.34
N ASN A 41 0.28 -23.08 -36.35
CA ASN A 41 0.19 -24.52 -36.59
C ASN A 41 -1.09 -24.93 -37.32
N THR A 42 -2.22 -24.25 -37.08
CA THR A 42 -3.46 -24.43 -37.86
C THR A 42 -3.22 -24.11 -39.34
N TYR A 43 -2.52 -22.99 -39.60
CA TYR A 43 -2.21 -22.50 -40.94
C TYR A 43 -1.26 -23.44 -41.70
N HIS A 44 -0.32 -24.09 -41.01
CA HIS A 44 0.67 -24.99 -41.62
C HIS A 44 0.35 -26.50 -41.55
N SER A 45 -0.92 -26.87 -41.37
CA SER A 45 -1.44 -28.25 -41.42
C SER A 45 -0.77 -29.29 -40.48
N LYS A 46 0.03 -28.85 -39.50
CA LYS A 46 0.55 -29.76 -38.46
C LYS A 46 -0.47 -29.83 -37.35
N LYS A 47 -0.93 -31.05 -37.04
CA LYS A 47 -1.85 -31.35 -35.92
C LYS A 47 -1.47 -30.50 -34.72
N ILE A 48 -2.31 -29.52 -34.39
CA ILE A 48 -2.18 -28.76 -33.15
C ILE A 48 -2.30 -29.79 -32.03
N SER A 49 -1.30 -29.82 -31.14
CA SER A 49 -1.43 -30.60 -29.93
C SER A 49 -2.59 -29.99 -29.13
N ASN A 50 -3.66 -30.75 -28.91
CA ASN A 50 -4.81 -30.35 -28.08
C ASN A 50 -4.38 -29.70 -26.75
N GLN A 51 -3.18 -30.04 -26.26
CA GLN A 51 -2.55 -29.50 -25.05
C GLN A 51 -2.37 -27.97 -25.05
N ILE A 52 -2.03 -27.35 -26.19
CA ILE A 52 -1.81 -25.90 -26.28
C ILE A 52 -3.14 -25.15 -26.12
N ILE A 53 -4.18 -25.65 -26.79
CA ILE A 53 -5.53 -25.11 -26.70
C ILE A 53 -6.04 -25.19 -25.24
N TRP A 54 -5.75 -26.29 -24.55
CA TRP A 54 -6.12 -26.46 -23.14
C TRP A 54 -5.42 -25.47 -22.20
N ALA A 55 -4.12 -25.23 -22.39
CA ALA A 55 -3.39 -24.26 -21.61
C ALA A 55 -3.98 -22.85 -21.77
N ALA A 56 -4.34 -22.46 -22.99
CA ALA A 56 -4.97 -21.18 -23.27
C ALA A 56 -6.35 -21.05 -22.59
N TYR A 57 -7.18 -22.11 -22.58
CA TYR A 57 -8.46 -22.08 -21.88
C TYR A 57 -8.31 -21.95 -20.37
N LEU A 58 -7.37 -22.68 -19.76
CA LEU A 58 -7.09 -22.56 -18.33
C LEU A 58 -6.67 -21.15 -17.96
N LEU A 59 -5.78 -20.53 -18.73
CA LEU A 59 -5.36 -19.15 -18.53
C LEU A 59 -6.53 -18.17 -18.69
N ALA A 60 -7.39 -18.37 -19.68
CA ALA A 60 -8.59 -17.54 -19.88
C ALA A 60 -9.57 -17.64 -18.70
N ILE A 61 -9.78 -18.83 -18.13
CA ILE A 61 -10.62 -19.03 -16.94
C ILE A 61 -10.05 -18.29 -15.73
N ILE A 62 -8.73 -18.38 -15.53
CA ILE A 62 -8.06 -17.68 -14.44
C ILE A 62 -8.22 -16.16 -14.61
N LEU A 63 -7.95 -15.65 -15.80
CA LEU A 63 -8.14 -14.23 -16.12
C LEU A 63 -9.58 -13.81 -15.86
N PHE A 64 -10.55 -14.58 -16.34
CA PHE A 64 -11.97 -14.29 -16.12
C PHE A 64 -12.34 -14.31 -14.63
N TYR A 65 -11.85 -15.30 -13.88
CA TYR A 65 -12.08 -15.40 -12.43
C TYR A 65 -11.48 -14.22 -11.67
N GLN A 66 -10.22 -13.85 -11.96
CA GLN A 66 -9.56 -12.70 -11.32
C GLN A 66 -10.28 -11.40 -11.66
N THR A 67 -10.66 -11.21 -12.93
CA THR A 67 -11.44 -10.06 -13.37
C THR A 67 -12.82 -10.01 -12.69
N LEU A 68 -13.51 -11.14 -12.55
CA LEU A 68 -14.77 -11.21 -11.79
C LEU A 68 -14.56 -10.82 -10.32
N LYS A 69 -13.51 -11.34 -9.68
CA LYS A 69 -13.15 -11.02 -8.29
C LYS A 69 -12.87 -9.52 -8.12
N GLN A 70 -12.26 -8.88 -9.11
CA GLN A 70 -11.88 -7.47 -9.06
C GLN A 70 -13.02 -6.51 -9.45
N ILE A 71 -13.82 -6.86 -10.46
CA ILE A 71 -14.84 -5.96 -11.03
C ILE A 71 -16.22 -6.15 -10.38
N TRP A 72 -16.54 -7.35 -9.89
CA TRP A 72 -17.88 -7.66 -9.39
C TRP A 72 -17.88 -7.90 -7.87
N PRO A 73 -18.22 -6.88 -7.05
CA PRO A 73 -18.15 -7.01 -5.59
C PRO A 73 -19.01 -8.14 -5.03
N ALA A 74 -20.22 -8.35 -5.58
CA ALA A 74 -21.08 -9.43 -5.15
C ALA A 74 -20.44 -10.83 -5.32
N PHE A 75 -19.62 -11.02 -6.36
CA PHE A 75 -18.88 -12.26 -6.55
C PHE A 75 -17.79 -12.42 -5.47
N TYR A 76 -17.03 -11.36 -5.19
CA TYR A 76 -16.02 -11.35 -4.13
C TYR A 76 -16.63 -11.66 -2.75
N TYR A 77 -17.65 -10.92 -2.32
CA TYR A 77 -18.28 -11.14 -1.00
C TYR A 77 -19.01 -12.47 -0.92
N GLY A 78 -19.63 -12.93 -2.02
CA GLY A 78 -20.23 -14.25 -2.09
C GLY A 78 -19.20 -15.35 -1.86
N LEU A 79 -18.03 -15.24 -2.49
CA LEU A 79 -16.94 -16.19 -2.32
C LEU A 79 -16.32 -16.12 -0.91
N SER A 80 -16.16 -14.91 -0.36
CA SER A 80 -15.66 -14.70 1.01
C SER A 80 -16.60 -15.32 2.05
N ARG A 81 -17.91 -15.09 1.96
CA ARG A 81 -18.91 -15.71 2.85
C ARG A 81 -18.94 -17.23 2.72
N LEU A 82 -18.83 -17.74 1.49
CA LEU A 82 -18.74 -19.19 1.26
C LEU A 82 -17.49 -19.77 1.93
N SER A 83 -16.34 -19.09 1.78
CA SER A 83 -15.08 -19.46 2.42
C SER A 83 -15.22 -19.56 3.94
N LEU A 84 -15.69 -18.49 4.58
CA LEU A 84 -15.85 -18.41 6.03
C LEU A 84 -16.87 -19.42 6.56
N GLY A 85 -18.01 -19.56 5.88
CA GLY A 85 -19.06 -20.49 6.29
C GLY A 85 -18.62 -21.95 6.21
N LEU A 86 -17.93 -22.32 5.12
CA LEU A 86 -17.42 -23.67 4.95
C LEU A 86 -16.24 -23.96 5.88
N SER A 87 -15.35 -22.99 6.15
CA SER A 87 -14.23 -23.19 7.08
C SER A 87 -14.73 -23.33 8.52
N GLY A 88 -15.75 -22.54 8.88
CA GLY A 88 -16.46 -22.65 10.16
C GLY A 88 -17.14 -24.01 10.33
N LEU A 89 -17.73 -24.55 9.26
CA LEU A 89 -18.26 -25.92 9.26
C LEU A 89 -17.17 -26.96 9.50
N THR A 90 -16.02 -26.86 8.82
CA THR A 90 -14.87 -27.74 9.10
C THR A 90 -14.43 -27.63 10.56
N GLY A 91 -14.34 -26.41 11.08
CA GLY A 91 -13.97 -26.17 12.47
C GLY A 91 -14.93 -26.81 13.47
N TRP A 92 -16.24 -26.68 13.22
CA TRP A 92 -17.28 -27.35 14.00
C TRP A 92 -17.16 -28.88 13.96
N LEU A 93 -16.88 -29.46 12.79
CA LEU A 93 -16.73 -30.92 12.63
C LEU A 93 -15.55 -31.51 13.40
N ILE A 94 -14.49 -30.73 13.63
CA ILE A 94 -13.27 -31.19 14.32
C ILE A 94 -13.11 -30.61 15.73
N ASP A 95 -14.13 -29.91 16.24
CA ASP A 95 -14.12 -29.23 17.54
C ASP A 95 -12.95 -28.24 17.71
N LYS A 96 -12.63 -27.49 16.66
CA LYS A 96 -11.62 -26.43 16.67
C LYS A 96 -12.13 -25.23 15.87
N PRO A 97 -12.31 -24.03 16.44
CA PRO A 97 -12.81 -22.89 15.68
C PRO A 97 -11.84 -22.49 14.57
N ILE A 98 -12.37 -22.28 13.35
CA ILE A 98 -11.62 -21.91 12.14
C ILE A 98 -12.43 -20.87 11.37
N ALA A 99 -11.78 -19.74 11.02
CA ALA A 99 -12.33 -18.74 10.12
C ALA A 99 -11.27 -18.38 9.07
N MET A 100 -11.42 -18.89 7.85
CA MET A 100 -10.48 -18.64 6.75
C MET A 100 -11.17 -17.89 5.63
N ASN A 101 -10.61 -16.76 5.24
CA ASN A 101 -11.05 -16.04 4.05
C ASN A 101 -10.40 -16.63 2.78
N ILE A 102 -10.75 -16.08 1.61
CA ILE A 102 -10.46 -16.64 0.29
C ILE A 102 -9.00 -17.07 0.13
N THR A 103 -8.05 -16.18 0.47
CA THR A 103 -6.62 -16.46 0.33
C THR A 103 -6.18 -17.66 1.16
N TYR A 104 -6.56 -17.82 2.42
CA TYR A 104 -6.05 -18.92 3.25
C TYR A 104 -6.87 -20.20 3.13
N SER A 105 -8.14 -20.12 2.75
CA SER A 105 -8.97 -21.32 2.58
C SER A 105 -8.68 -22.06 1.29
N GLY A 106 -8.09 -21.40 0.28
CA GLY A 106 -7.85 -21.96 -1.05
C GLY A 106 -9.12 -22.31 -1.81
N ILE A 107 -10.26 -21.71 -1.45
CA ILE A 107 -11.55 -21.93 -2.15
C ILE A 107 -11.47 -21.46 -3.63
N ASP A 108 -10.63 -20.47 -3.90
CA ASP A 108 -10.29 -20.00 -5.25
C ASP A 108 -9.67 -21.11 -6.11
N LEU A 109 -8.74 -21.89 -5.56
CA LEU A 109 -8.16 -23.05 -6.23
C LEU A 109 -9.24 -24.07 -6.58
N VAL A 110 -10.10 -24.43 -5.62
CA VAL A 110 -11.17 -25.40 -5.85
C VAL A 110 -12.10 -24.92 -6.95
N PHE A 111 -12.51 -23.65 -6.90
CA PHE A 111 -13.37 -23.05 -7.92
C PHE A 111 -12.74 -23.16 -9.32
N LEU A 112 -11.46 -22.77 -9.45
CA LEU A 112 -10.74 -22.83 -10.72
C LEU A 112 -10.65 -24.27 -11.27
N PHE A 113 -10.30 -25.23 -10.43
CA PHE A 113 -10.21 -26.65 -10.81
C PHE A 113 -11.58 -27.24 -11.18
N VAL A 114 -12.64 -26.88 -10.45
CA VAL A 114 -14.02 -27.28 -10.75
C VAL A 114 -14.49 -26.72 -12.09
N VAL A 115 -14.29 -25.42 -12.34
CA VAL A 115 -14.67 -24.80 -13.61
C VAL A 115 -13.87 -25.39 -14.78
N ALA A 116 -12.56 -25.58 -14.61
CA ALA A 116 -11.71 -26.22 -15.61
C ALA A 116 -12.22 -27.62 -15.97
N PHE A 117 -12.60 -28.42 -14.97
CA PHE A 117 -13.10 -29.77 -15.19
C PHE A 117 -14.52 -29.80 -15.79
N LEU A 118 -15.40 -28.89 -15.39
CA LEU A 118 -16.73 -28.71 -15.99
C LEU A 118 -16.63 -28.41 -17.48
N LEU A 119 -15.76 -27.46 -17.85
CA LEU A 119 -15.51 -27.11 -19.24
C LEU A 119 -14.92 -28.28 -20.03
N LEU A 120 -14.01 -29.05 -19.42
CA LEU A 120 -13.51 -30.29 -20.00
C LEU A 120 -14.65 -31.26 -20.32
N CYS A 121 -15.58 -31.47 -19.37
CA CYS A 121 -16.72 -32.36 -19.56
C CYS A 121 -17.66 -31.89 -20.68
N LEU A 122 -17.86 -30.58 -20.87
CA LEU A 122 -18.71 -30.03 -21.93
C LEU A 122 -18.19 -30.30 -23.35
N LEU A 123 -16.90 -30.61 -23.52
CA LEU A 123 -16.32 -30.91 -24.83
C LEU A 123 -16.57 -32.35 -25.32
N PHE A 124 -17.02 -33.25 -24.45
CA PHE A 124 -17.33 -34.63 -24.82
C PHE A 124 -18.83 -34.80 -25.10
N GLN A 125 -19.18 -35.57 -26.15
CA GLN A 125 -20.58 -35.78 -26.54
C GLN A 125 -21.36 -36.59 -25.49
N GLU A 126 -20.74 -37.60 -24.89
CA GLU A 126 -21.36 -38.37 -23.81
C GLU A 126 -21.14 -37.69 -22.46
N LYS A 127 -22.20 -37.08 -21.92
CA LYS A 127 -22.19 -36.49 -20.59
C LYS A 127 -22.26 -37.59 -19.53
N ARG A 128 -21.12 -38.00 -18.98
CA ARG A 128 -21.08 -38.87 -17.78
C ARG A 128 -21.18 -38.05 -16.51
N ILE A 129 -22.43 -37.69 -16.19
CA ILE A 129 -22.78 -36.92 -14.99
C ILE A 129 -22.17 -37.55 -13.71
N SER A 130 -22.06 -38.88 -13.64
CA SER A 130 -21.45 -39.58 -12.50
C SER A 130 -19.96 -39.23 -12.29
N VAL A 131 -19.18 -39.12 -13.36
CA VAL A 131 -17.75 -38.73 -13.29
C VAL A 131 -17.61 -37.30 -12.80
N LEU A 132 -18.49 -36.42 -13.30
CA LEU A 132 -18.55 -35.03 -12.85
C LEU A 132 -18.91 -34.93 -11.37
N ILE A 133 -19.97 -35.61 -10.93
CA ILE A 133 -20.39 -35.63 -9.52
C ILE A 133 -19.26 -36.16 -8.64
N SER A 134 -18.60 -37.27 -9.01
CA SER A 134 -17.46 -37.80 -8.24
C SER A 134 -16.31 -36.81 -8.14
N TYR A 135 -15.99 -36.08 -9.22
CA TYR A 135 -14.96 -35.05 -9.19
C TYR A 135 -15.34 -33.89 -8.26
N LEU A 136 -16.56 -33.37 -8.36
CA LEU A 136 -17.05 -32.29 -7.50
C LEU A 136 -17.04 -32.68 -6.02
N LEU A 137 -17.54 -33.87 -5.70
CA LEU A 137 -17.56 -34.38 -4.32
C LEU A 137 -16.15 -34.58 -3.77
N LEU A 138 -15.22 -35.10 -4.57
CA LEU A 138 -13.85 -35.33 -4.12
C LEU A 138 -13.06 -34.02 -4.01
N SER A 139 -13.29 -33.04 -4.89
CA SER A 139 -12.72 -31.70 -4.76
C SER A 139 -13.20 -31.00 -3.50
N LEU A 140 -14.51 -31.07 -3.21
CA LEU A 140 -15.09 -30.54 -1.97
C LEU A 140 -14.55 -31.28 -0.74
N PHE A 141 -14.39 -32.60 -0.81
CA PHE A 141 -13.81 -33.39 0.27
C PHE A 141 -12.35 -32.99 0.55
N LEU A 142 -11.51 -32.89 -0.48
CA LEU A 142 -10.12 -32.44 -0.34
C LEU A 142 -10.06 -31.03 0.27
N TRP A 143 -10.98 -30.17 -0.13
CA TRP A 143 -11.11 -28.85 0.46
C TRP A 143 -11.55 -28.91 1.92
N LEU A 144 -12.52 -29.72 2.32
CA LEU A 144 -12.93 -29.85 3.73
C LEU A 144 -11.81 -30.40 4.62
N VAL A 145 -11.02 -31.34 4.10
CA VAL A 145 -9.85 -31.91 4.79
C VAL A 145 -8.73 -30.88 4.96
N TYR A 146 -8.58 -29.96 4.01
CA TYR A 146 -7.48 -29.00 4.01
C TYR A 146 -7.44 -28.08 5.24
N PRO A 147 -8.50 -27.34 5.64
CA PRO A 147 -8.50 -26.52 6.86
C PRO A 147 -8.26 -27.34 8.13
N ALA A 148 -8.69 -28.61 8.17
CA ALA A 148 -8.42 -29.49 9.30
C ALA A 148 -6.92 -29.83 9.39
N VAL A 149 -6.30 -30.20 8.27
CA VAL A 149 -4.83 -30.42 8.19
C VAL A 149 -4.08 -29.13 8.49
N TRP A 150 -4.50 -28.02 7.90
CA TRP A 150 -3.94 -26.69 8.15
C TRP A 150 -3.91 -26.37 9.64
N THR A 151 -4.99 -26.67 10.36
CA THR A 151 -5.09 -26.41 11.81
C THR A 151 -4.02 -27.17 12.60
N VAL A 152 -3.78 -28.43 12.23
CA VAL A 152 -2.72 -29.24 12.85
C VAL A 152 -1.33 -28.70 12.49
N LEU A 153 -1.12 -28.29 11.24
CA LEU A 153 0.15 -27.73 10.79
C LEU A 153 0.46 -26.38 11.46
N ALA A 154 -0.54 -25.51 11.59
CA ALA A 154 -0.40 -24.20 12.23
C ALA A 154 -0.01 -24.34 13.71
N GLU A 155 -0.67 -25.25 14.46
CA GLU A 155 -0.32 -25.57 15.86
C GLU A 155 1.13 -26.05 16.04
N ASN A 156 1.64 -26.76 15.04
CA ASN A 156 2.95 -27.41 15.11
C ASN A 156 3.99 -26.71 14.24
N SER A 157 3.73 -25.49 13.77
CA SER A 157 4.57 -24.79 12.80
C SER A 157 6.01 -24.58 13.29
N LEU A 158 6.17 -24.20 14.56
CA LEU A 158 7.47 -24.07 15.22
C LEU A 158 8.17 -25.42 15.42
N SER A 159 7.46 -26.42 15.95
CA SER A 159 8.03 -27.74 16.26
C SER A 159 8.44 -28.50 15.00
N LEU A 160 7.68 -28.36 13.92
CA LEU A 160 7.94 -28.94 12.60
C LEU A 160 8.90 -28.10 11.74
N ARG A 161 9.38 -26.95 12.26
CA ARG A 161 10.23 -25.99 11.54
C ARG A 161 9.64 -25.56 10.19
N LEU A 162 8.32 -25.42 10.11
CA LEU A 162 7.64 -25.02 8.87
C LEU A 162 7.98 -23.59 8.44
N HIS A 163 8.50 -22.76 9.35
CA HIS A 163 9.05 -21.44 9.02
C HIS A 163 10.16 -21.50 7.96
N LEU A 164 10.88 -22.62 7.83
CA LEU A 164 11.87 -22.82 6.77
C LEU A 164 11.26 -22.92 5.36
N LEU A 165 9.95 -23.16 5.26
CA LEU A 165 9.19 -23.19 4.02
C LEU A 165 8.60 -21.82 3.65
N GLU A 166 8.69 -20.82 4.53
CA GLU A 166 8.20 -19.46 4.27
C GLU A 166 8.83 -18.76 3.04
N PRO A 167 10.08 -19.06 2.63
CA PRO A 167 10.57 -18.53 1.35
C PRO A 167 9.76 -19.00 0.12
N LEU A 168 8.99 -20.09 0.27
CA LEU A 168 8.14 -20.68 -0.76
C LEU A 168 6.64 -20.46 -0.51
N THR A 169 6.25 -20.03 0.69
CA THR A 169 4.86 -19.89 1.15
C THR A 169 4.71 -18.68 2.08
N GLY A 170 3.58 -17.97 2.04
CA GLY A 170 3.32 -16.95 3.07
C GLY A 170 3.31 -17.56 4.49
N PRO A 171 3.45 -16.75 5.56
CA PRO A 171 3.30 -17.23 6.93
C PRO A 171 1.98 -17.97 7.10
N LEU A 172 2.05 -19.23 7.54
CA LEU A 172 0.90 -20.15 7.67
C LEU A 172 0.12 -20.43 6.35
N ASP A 173 0.64 -20.10 5.17
CA ASP A 173 -0.03 -20.40 3.90
C ASP A 173 0.35 -21.79 3.38
N TYR A 174 -0.50 -22.79 3.64
CA TYR A 174 -0.27 -24.16 3.17
C TYR A 174 -1.00 -24.50 1.86
N ARG A 175 -1.45 -23.51 1.08
CA ARG A 175 -2.24 -23.76 -0.14
C ARG A 175 -1.53 -24.58 -1.20
N LEU A 176 -0.19 -24.58 -1.23
CA LEU A 176 0.56 -25.44 -2.15
C LEU A 176 0.21 -26.93 -1.98
N LEU A 177 -0.13 -27.36 -0.76
CA LEU A 177 -0.62 -28.71 -0.49
C LEU A 177 -1.97 -28.96 -1.17
N LEU A 178 -2.94 -28.07 -0.93
CA LEU A 178 -4.27 -28.17 -1.55
C LEU A 178 -4.16 -28.14 -3.09
N PHE A 179 -3.32 -27.25 -3.62
CA PHE A 179 -3.02 -27.15 -5.03
C PHE A 179 -2.51 -28.48 -5.60
N ALA A 180 -1.50 -29.10 -4.96
CA ALA A 180 -0.95 -30.37 -5.39
C ALA A 180 -1.99 -31.50 -5.38
N LEU A 181 -2.84 -31.55 -4.35
CA LEU A 181 -3.92 -32.53 -4.23
C LEU A 181 -4.98 -32.37 -5.33
N LEU A 182 -5.43 -31.13 -5.58
CA LEU A 182 -6.39 -30.83 -6.65
C LEU A 182 -5.81 -31.13 -8.03
N LEU A 183 -4.52 -30.89 -8.24
CA LEU A 183 -3.83 -31.23 -9.48
C LEU A 183 -3.79 -32.73 -9.73
N LEU A 184 -3.45 -33.52 -8.70
CA LEU A 184 -3.46 -34.99 -8.79
C LEU A 184 -4.87 -35.52 -9.10
N LEU A 185 -5.88 -34.96 -8.43
CA LEU A 185 -7.29 -35.28 -8.67
C LEU A 185 -7.70 -34.98 -10.11
N TYR A 186 -7.42 -33.76 -10.58
CA TYR A 186 -7.68 -33.32 -11.94
C TYR A 186 -6.99 -34.24 -12.97
N HIS A 187 -5.73 -34.58 -12.75
CA HIS A 187 -4.97 -35.49 -13.62
C HIS A 187 -5.55 -36.92 -13.65
N TYR A 188 -6.00 -37.44 -12.51
CA TYR A 188 -6.65 -38.75 -12.44
C TYR A 188 -7.95 -38.78 -13.26
N PHE A 189 -8.84 -37.80 -13.05
CA PHE A 189 -10.13 -37.76 -13.72
C PHE A 189 -10.04 -37.41 -15.21
N THR A 190 -9.14 -36.50 -15.60
CA THR A 190 -8.85 -36.22 -17.01
C THR A 190 -8.37 -37.47 -17.75
N ARG A 191 -7.45 -38.25 -17.17
CA ARG A 191 -7.03 -39.55 -17.74
C ARG A 191 -8.18 -40.53 -17.87
N LYS A 192 -9.06 -40.60 -16.86
CA LYS A 192 -10.24 -41.47 -16.88
C LYS A 192 -11.18 -41.10 -18.03
N ILE A 193 -11.45 -39.81 -18.24
CA ILE A 193 -12.28 -39.32 -19.36
C ILE A 193 -11.62 -39.62 -20.72
N LEU A 194 -10.32 -39.34 -20.85
CA LEU A 194 -9.56 -39.52 -22.10
C LEU A 194 -9.40 -40.99 -22.51
N ARG A 195 -9.33 -41.93 -21.56
CA ARG A 195 -9.26 -43.37 -21.86
C ARG A 195 -10.56 -43.94 -22.42
N ILE A 196 -11.69 -43.30 -22.13
CA ILE A 196 -13.02 -43.82 -22.44
C ILE A 196 -13.50 -43.36 -23.83
N HIS A 197 -12.99 -42.24 -24.37
CA HIS A 197 -13.51 -41.64 -25.61
C HIS A 197 -12.42 -41.49 -26.67
N SER A 198 -12.67 -42.01 -27.87
CA SER A 198 -11.69 -42.03 -28.97
C SER A 198 -11.74 -40.80 -29.88
N GLN A 199 -12.84 -40.03 -29.93
CA GLN A 199 -12.90 -38.81 -30.74
C GLN A 199 -13.67 -37.68 -30.03
N PRO A 200 -12.98 -36.61 -29.60
CA PRO A 200 -13.66 -35.38 -29.24
C PRO A 200 -14.30 -34.74 -30.48
N ASP A 201 -15.48 -34.16 -30.33
CA ASP A 201 -16.23 -33.43 -31.39
C ASP A 201 -15.62 -32.04 -31.59
N LEU A 202 -14.35 -32.05 -31.99
CA LEU A 202 -13.37 -31.01 -31.68
C LEU A 202 -13.36 -29.87 -32.72
N ALA A 203 -13.78 -30.12 -33.96
CA ALA A 203 -13.54 -29.17 -35.05
C ALA A 203 -14.51 -27.96 -35.07
N LEU A 204 -15.80 -28.18 -34.83
CA LEU A 204 -16.80 -27.10 -34.88
C LEU A 204 -16.97 -26.40 -33.53
N LYS A 205 -17.06 -27.15 -32.42
CA LYS A 205 -17.31 -26.59 -31.09
C LYS A 205 -16.13 -25.79 -30.56
N ILE A 206 -14.89 -26.22 -30.82
CA ILE A 206 -13.70 -25.44 -30.41
C ILE A 206 -13.59 -24.13 -31.19
N LYS A 207 -13.96 -24.07 -32.47
CA LYS A 207 -13.83 -22.83 -33.26
C LYS A 207 -14.73 -21.71 -32.74
N TYR A 208 -15.97 -22.02 -32.40
CA TYR A 208 -16.91 -21.03 -31.86
C TYR A 208 -16.68 -20.74 -30.37
N PHE A 209 -16.33 -21.75 -29.58
CA PHE A 209 -16.07 -21.57 -28.16
C PHE A 209 -14.73 -20.87 -27.90
N SER A 210 -13.70 -21.12 -28.71
CA SER A 210 -12.42 -20.41 -28.63
C SER A 210 -12.57 -18.96 -29.08
N ALA A 211 -13.34 -18.70 -30.15
CA ALA A 211 -13.64 -17.34 -30.56
C ALA A 211 -14.46 -16.58 -29.51
N ALA A 212 -15.44 -17.24 -28.88
CA ALA A 212 -16.24 -16.64 -27.82
C ALA A 212 -15.43 -16.39 -26.55
N ALA A 213 -14.67 -17.38 -26.06
CA ALA A 213 -13.79 -17.24 -24.90
C ALA A 213 -12.71 -16.19 -25.16
N LEU A 214 -12.13 -16.14 -26.36
CA LEU A 214 -11.17 -15.12 -26.75
C LEU A 214 -11.80 -13.74 -26.81
N SER A 215 -12.99 -13.61 -27.41
CA SER A 215 -13.69 -12.33 -27.50
C SER A 215 -14.10 -11.83 -26.11
N VAL A 216 -14.57 -12.72 -25.24
CA VAL A 216 -14.90 -12.42 -23.85
C VAL A 216 -13.63 -12.02 -23.09
N SER A 217 -12.54 -12.78 -23.17
CA SER A 217 -11.27 -12.43 -22.53
C SER A 217 -10.67 -11.14 -23.07
N LEU A 218 -10.74 -10.86 -24.38
CA LEU A 218 -10.27 -9.61 -24.97
C LEU A 218 -11.16 -8.42 -24.56
N LEU A 219 -12.49 -8.61 -24.51
CA LEU A 219 -13.41 -7.59 -24.02
C LEU A 219 -13.16 -7.32 -22.53
N PHE A 220 -13.04 -8.35 -21.70
CA PHE A 220 -12.74 -8.20 -20.28
C PHE A 220 -11.35 -7.61 -20.03
N SER A 221 -10.33 -7.97 -20.82
CA SER A 221 -9.02 -7.32 -20.80
C SER A 221 -9.08 -5.87 -21.27
N PHE A 222 -9.97 -5.53 -22.21
CA PHE A 222 -10.20 -4.16 -22.65
C PHE A 222 -10.95 -3.34 -21.59
N PHE A 223 -11.90 -3.94 -20.87
CA PHE A 223 -12.61 -3.30 -19.76
C PHE A 223 -11.78 -3.23 -18.49
N SER A 224 -10.87 -4.18 -18.23
CA SER A 224 -9.93 -4.09 -17.11
C SER A 224 -8.77 -3.13 -17.40
N THR A 225 -8.42 -2.94 -18.69
CA THR A 225 -7.50 -1.89 -19.14
C THR A 225 -8.20 -0.60 -19.52
N SER A 226 -9.51 -0.42 -19.24
CA SER A 226 -10.12 0.91 -19.33
C SER A 226 -9.34 1.77 -18.34
N VAL A 227 -8.40 2.55 -18.89
CA VAL A 227 -7.41 3.28 -18.13
C VAL A 227 -8.23 4.23 -17.29
N ALA A 228 -8.36 3.93 -15.99
CA ALA A 228 -8.91 4.88 -15.03
C ALA A 228 -8.18 6.20 -15.33
N GLN A 229 -8.90 7.22 -15.76
CA GLN A 229 -8.26 8.49 -16.05
C GLN A 229 -7.66 9.00 -14.74
N ASN A 230 -6.54 9.72 -14.82
CA ASN A 230 -6.07 10.39 -13.62
C ASN A 230 -7.21 11.31 -13.16
N PRO A 231 -7.58 11.27 -11.88
CA PRO A 231 -8.62 12.16 -11.43
C PRO A 231 -8.14 13.61 -11.65
N GLU A 232 -8.90 14.38 -12.42
CA GLU A 232 -8.70 15.83 -12.51
C GLU A 232 -9.32 16.47 -11.26
N SER A 233 -8.60 17.38 -10.60
CA SER A 233 -9.08 18.02 -9.38
C SER A 233 -9.98 19.21 -9.72
N ASP A 234 -11.17 19.25 -9.12
CA ASP A 234 -11.86 20.51 -8.89
C ASP A 234 -11.37 21.06 -7.54
N LYS A 235 -10.49 22.08 -7.58
CA LYS A 235 -9.84 22.64 -6.39
C LYS A 235 -10.85 23.39 -5.51
N SER A 236 -11.61 22.59 -4.78
CA SER A 236 -12.84 22.95 -4.11
C SER A 236 -12.70 22.98 -2.58
N GLN A 237 -13.79 23.30 -1.91
CA GLN A 237 -13.86 23.32 -0.46
C GLN A 237 -13.94 21.92 0.16
N VAL A 238 -13.09 21.69 1.16
CA VAL A 238 -13.01 20.49 2.01
C VAL A 238 -13.38 20.90 3.44
N VAL A 239 -14.29 20.18 4.06
CA VAL A 239 -14.70 20.39 5.46
C VAL A 239 -14.27 19.19 6.30
N PHE A 240 -13.56 19.45 7.39
CA PHE A 240 -13.20 18.48 8.41
C PHE A 240 -14.19 18.57 9.56
N TRP A 241 -14.78 17.43 9.95
CA TRP A 241 -15.60 17.37 11.15
C TRP A 241 -14.72 17.29 12.39
N ASP A 242 -14.66 18.38 13.15
CA ASP A 242 -13.85 18.49 14.35
C ASP A 242 -14.64 18.07 15.59
N THR A 243 -14.53 16.81 15.94
CA THR A 243 -15.09 16.23 17.16
C THR A 243 -14.09 16.20 18.32
N GLY A 244 -12.99 16.95 18.23
CA GLY A 244 -11.90 16.94 19.22
C GLY A 244 -10.71 16.04 18.85
N ILE A 245 -10.54 15.72 17.55
CA ILE A 245 -9.33 15.04 17.08
C ILE A 245 -8.13 16.00 17.07
N ASP A 246 -6.94 15.48 17.32
CA ASP A 246 -5.72 16.28 17.41
C ASP A 246 -5.20 16.68 16.01
N PHE A 247 -5.29 17.97 15.71
CA PHE A 247 -4.75 18.62 14.50
C PHE A 247 -3.40 19.31 14.77
N SER A 248 -2.64 18.90 15.78
CA SER A 248 -1.32 19.45 16.04
C SER A 248 -0.31 19.02 14.97
N LEU A 249 0.62 19.94 14.69
CA LEU A 249 1.80 19.69 13.89
C LEU A 249 2.95 19.23 14.80
N PRO A 250 3.97 18.54 14.26
CA PRO A 250 5.21 18.31 14.99
C PRO A 250 5.80 19.64 15.48
N THR A 251 6.24 19.70 16.74
CA THR A 251 6.83 20.90 17.35
C THR A 251 8.22 20.63 17.92
N TYR A 252 9.00 21.68 18.17
CA TYR A 252 10.32 21.58 18.81
C TYR A 252 10.27 21.22 20.31
N GLU A 253 9.07 21.15 20.90
CA GLU A 253 8.88 20.83 22.33
C GLU A 253 8.58 19.34 22.57
N ARG A 254 8.24 18.59 21.53
CA ARG A 254 7.85 17.18 21.62
C ARG A 254 8.62 16.33 20.61
N TYR A 255 9.36 15.35 21.11
CA TYR A 255 10.17 14.41 20.35
C TYR A 255 9.68 12.97 20.55
N GLY A 256 9.99 12.10 19.59
CA GLY A 256 9.48 10.72 19.55
C GLY A 256 8.42 10.55 18.47
N LEU A 257 8.42 9.38 17.80
CA LEU A 257 7.50 9.13 16.68
C LEU A 257 6.05 8.90 17.14
N ASP A 258 5.84 8.56 18.42
CA ASP A 258 4.50 8.52 19.04
C ASP A 258 3.87 9.92 19.16
N GLN A 259 4.69 10.98 19.30
CA GLN A 259 4.23 12.36 19.47
C GLN A 259 3.82 13.05 18.15
N VAL A 260 4.06 12.42 16.99
CA VAL A 260 3.87 13.06 15.68
C VAL A 260 2.77 12.40 14.82
N GLY A 261 2.08 11.38 15.33
CA GLY A 261 0.99 10.65 14.66
C GLY A 261 -0.35 11.39 14.55
N MET A 262 -0.35 12.73 14.61
CA MET A 262 -1.55 13.58 14.58
C MET A 262 -1.93 13.98 13.14
N PHE A 263 -2.99 14.77 12.95
CA PHE A 263 -3.58 15.05 11.61
C PHE A 263 -3.43 16.50 11.13
N GLY A 264 -2.61 17.32 11.81
CA GLY A 264 -2.46 18.74 11.50
C GLY A 264 -1.95 19.06 10.10
N ALA A 265 -1.08 18.22 9.54
CA ALA A 265 -0.41 18.49 8.27
C ALA A 265 -1.35 18.33 7.07
N LEU A 266 -2.37 17.47 7.15
CA LEU A 266 -3.27 17.20 6.04
C LEU A 266 -4.02 18.46 5.54
N PRO A 267 -4.67 19.26 6.40
CA PRO A 267 -5.26 20.53 5.97
C PRO A 267 -4.29 21.51 5.29
N HIS A 268 -3.04 21.61 5.77
CA HIS A 268 -2.02 22.46 5.17
C HIS A 268 -1.55 21.91 3.82
N TYR A 269 -1.40 20.59 3.71
CA TYR A 269 -1.10 19.91 2.47
C TYR A 269 -2.16 20.18 1.41
N LEU A 270 -3.44 20.01 1.73
CA LEU A 270 -4.55 20.28 0.82
C LEU A 270 -4.58 21.75 0.37
N LYS A 271 -4.33 22.68 1.30
CA LYS A 271 -4.21 24.11 0.97
C LYS A 271 -3.09 24.40 -0.02
N ARG A 272 -1.95 23.72 0.13
CA ARG A 272 -0.81 23.80 -0.81
C ARG A 272 -1.16 23.22 -2.20
N GLN A 273 -1.96 22.17 -2.25
CA GLN A 273 -2.49 21.62 -3.52
C GLN A 273 -3.57 22.52 -4.16
N GLY A 274 -4.06 23.50 -3.40
CA GLY A 274 -4.98 24.55 -3.84
C GLY A 274 -6.44 24.33 -3.43
N TYR A 275 -6.73 23.38 -2.53
CA TYR A 275 -8.05 23.22 -1.92
C TYR A 275 -8.27 24.26 -0.81
N GLU A 276 -9.52 24.60 -0.54
CA GLU A 276 -9.88 25.36 0.65
C GLU A 276 -10.28 24.42 1.78
N SER A 277 -9.56 24.42 2.90
CA SER A 277 -9.80 23.50 4.01
C SER A 277 -10.40 24.23 5.21
N PHE A 278 -11.53 23.75 5.71
CA PHE A 278 -12.23 24.29 6.88
C PHE A 278 -12.51 23.22 7.93
N ARG A 279 -12.65 23.62 9.19
CA ARG A 279 -13.09 22.78 10.30
C ARG A 279 -14.48 23.22 10.76
N ALA A 280 -15.32 22.25 11.06
CA ALA A 280 -16.64 22.45 11.64
C ALA A 280 -16.82 21.57 12.87
N LYS A 281 -17.17 22.16 14.02
CA LYS A 281 -17.47 21.38 15.24
C LYS A 281 -18.86 20.75 15.22
N LYS A 282 -19.78 21.38 14.48
CA LYS A 282 -21.15 20.93 14.27
C LYS A 282 -21.44 20.92 12.78
N LEU A 283 -22.06 19.84 12.31
CA LEU A 283 -22.45 19.69 10.91
C LEU A 283 -23.91 20.08 10.71
N THR A 284 -24.14 20.92 9.71
CA THR A 284 -25.44 21.40 9.25
C THR A 284 -25.42 21.46 7.74
N THR A 285 -26.60 21.54 7.12
CA THR A 285 -26.71 21.72 5.67
C THR A 285 -25.97 22.97 5.21
N GLU A 286 -26.03 24.05 5.99
CA GLU A 286 -25.34 25.30 5.73
C GLU A 286 -23.81 25.14 5.77
N THR A 287 -23.26 24.43 6.76
CA THR A 287 -21.81 24.20 6.86
C THR A 287 -21.24 23.33 5.73
N LEU A 288 -22.09 22.51 5.10
CA LEU A 288 -21.70 21.58 4.02
C LEU A 288 -22.09 22.08 2.63
N GLN A 289 -22.83 23.18 2.52
CA GLN A 289 -23.45 23.65 1.28
C GLN A 289 -22.45 23.91 0.15
N SER A 290 -21.29 24.48 0.48
CA SER A 290 -20.24 24.81 -0.48
C SER A 290 -19.11 23.77 -0.52
N ALA A 291 -19.14 22.78 0.37
CA ALA A 291 -18.16 21.70 0.41
C ALA A 291 -18.37 20.73 -0.76
N LYS A 292 -17.27 20.16 -1.26
CA LYS A 292 -17.31 18.97 -2.14
C LYS A 292 -16.94 17.70 -1.39
N VAL A 293 -16.07 17.84 -0.39
CA VAL A 293 -15.58 16.72 0.42
C VAL A 293 -15.77 17.01 1.90
N LEU A 294 -16.42 16.10 2.61
CA LEU A 294 -16.45 16.04 4.07
C LEU A 294 -15.46 14.97 4.53
N VAL A 295 -14.53 15.35 5.40
CA VAL A 295 -13.51 14.47 5.98
C VAL A 295 -13.86 14.21 7.44
N ILE A 296 -13.94 12.93 7.80
CA ILE A 296 -14.25 12.44 9.14
C ILE A 296 -13.14 11.47 9.54
N LEU A 297 -12.32 11.84 10.52
CA LEU A 297 -11.22 11.03 11.04
C LEU A 297 -11.53 10.74 12.51
N ASN A 298 -11.55 9.47 12.92
CA ASN A 298 -11.77 9.01 14.30
C ASN A 298 -12.73 9.90 15.11
N PRO A 299 -14.01 10.00 14.72
CA PRO A 299 -14.92 10.98 15.29
C PRO A 299 -15.21 10.68 16.77
N GLY A 300 -14.58 11.41 17.69
CA GLY A 300 -14.64 11.19 19.15
C GLY A 300 -16.01 11.35 19.83
N ARG A 301 -17.10 11.52 19.08
CA ARG A 301 -18.48 11.48 19.58
C ARG A 301 -19.45 10.97 18.52
N THR A 302 -20.55 10.40 18.97
CA THR A 302 -21.68 10.08 18.10
C THR A 302 -22.26 11.38 17.49
N PRO A 303 -22.56 11.39 16.18
CA PRO A 303 -23.21 12.54 15.57
C PRO A 303 -24.65 12.69 16.09
N GLU A 304 -25.09 13.92 16.26
CA GLU A 304 -26.50 14.19 16.58
C GLU A 304 -27.40 13.76 15.39
N PRO A 305 -28.69 13.43 15.61
CA PRO A 305 -29.60 13.05 14.52
C PRO A 305 -29.68 14.08 13.38
N ALA A 306 -29.56 15.37 13.71
CA ALA A 306 -29.51 16.44 12.71
C ALA A 306 -28.21 16.44 11.90
N GLU A 307 -27.06 16.12 12.52
CA GLU A 307 -25.78 15.99 11.83
C GLU A 307 -25.77 14.77 10.91
N LEU A 308 -26.28 13.62 11.35
CA LEU A 308 -26.46 12.43 10.50
C LEU A 308 -27.30 12.76 9.26
N THR A 309 -28.42 13.47 9.46
CA THR A 309 -29.29 13.89 8.36
C THR A 309 -28.54 14.82 7.40
N ALA A 310 -27.77 15.78 7.92
CA ALA A 310 -26.97 16.70 7.09
C ALA A 310 -25.89 15.96 6.29
N ILE A 311 -25.19 14.99 6.89
CA ILE A 311 -24.19 14.16 6.20
C ILE A 311 -24.85 13.39 5.06
N TRP A 312 -25.97 12.71 5.31
CA TRP A 312 -26.63 11.91 4.28
C TRP A 312 -27.22 12.78 3.17
N GLN A 313 -27.84 13.91 3.49
CA GLN A 313 -28.34 14.86 2.47
C GLN A 313 -27.20 15.46 1.65
N PHE A 314 -26.08 15.81 2.28
CA PHE A 314 -24.88 16.28 1.59
C PHE A 314 -24.41 15.25 0.56
N THR A 315 -24.25 13.99 0.96
CA THR A 315 -23.82 12.93 0.04
C THR A 315 -24.87 12.66 -1.04
N GLU A 316 -26.15 12.55 -0.66
CA GLU A 316 -27.24 12.30 -1.61
C GLU A 316 -27.27 13.36 -2.72
N ASN A 317 -26.99 14.62 -2.37
CA ASN A 317 -26.98 15.75 -3.30
C ASN A 317 -25.73 15.83 -4.20
N GLY A 318 -24.72 14.98 -3.98
CA GLY A 318 -23.49 14.95 -4.76
C GLY A 318 -22.24 15.38 -3.98
N GLY A 319 -22.29 15.50 -2.66
CA GLY A 319 -21.10 15.59 -1.83
C GLY A 319 -20.37 14.25 -1.68
N SER A 320 -19.09 14.28 -1.34
CA SER A 320 -18.30 13.08 -1.06
C SER A 320 -17.88 13.04 0.40
N VAL A 321 -17.98 11.88 1.05
CA VAL A 321 -17.53 11.67 2.43
C VAL A 321 -16.32 10.75 2.45
N LEU A 322 -15.18 11.27 2.88
CA LEU A 322 -14.01 10.49 3.27
C LEU A 322 -14.10 10.22 4.78
N LEU A 323 -14.18 8.95 5.14
CA LEU A 323 -14.25 8.51 6.53
C LEU A 323 -13.08 7.56 6.80
N ALA A 324 -12.29 7.84 7.83
CA ALA A 324 -11.27 6.93 8.32
C ALA A 324 -11.49 6.64 9.81
N GLY A 325 -11.59 5.35 10.14
CA GLY A 325 -11.65 4.84 11.50
C GLY A 325 -10.42 4.02 11.84
N ASP A 326 -10.27 3.70 13.12
CA ASP A 326 -9.15 2.90 13.61
C ASP A 326 -9.64 1.75 14.52
N HIS A 327 -8.72 0.83 14.86
CA HIS A 327 -8.95 -0.34 15.71
C HIS A 327 -9.17 -0.02 17.19
N THR A 328 -9.03 1.24 17.59
CA THR A 328 -9.20 1.67 18.99
C THR A 328 -10.63 2.10 19.28
N CYS A 329 -11.12 1.79 20.49
CA CYS A 329 -12.40 2.26 21.08
C CYS A 329 -13.73 1.96 20.35
N GLN A 330 -14.54 1.05 20.92
CA GLN A 330 -15.89 0.72 20.43
C GLN A 330 -16.88 1.90 20.45
N GLU A 331 -16.99 2.63 21.57
CA GLU A 331 -18.06 3.63 21.76
C GLU A 331 -17.73 4.99 21.13
N GLN A 332 -16.44 5.36 21.14
CA GLN A 332 -16.02 6.69 20.69
C GLN A 332 -15.55 6.74 19.25
N ILE A 333 -15.21 5.61 18.61
CA ILE A 333 -14.75 5.60 17.21
C ILE A 333 -15.65 4.72 16.37
N ARG A 334 -15.78 3.43 16.73
CA ARG A 334 -16.52 2.45 15.91
C ARG A 334 -18.00 2.79 15.76
N TRP A 335 -18.69 3.05 16.87
CA TRP A 335 -20.13 3.26 16.85
C TRP A 335 -20.58 4.53 16.08
N PRO A 336 -19.94 5.70 16.28
CA PRO A 336 -20.19 6.89 15.45
C PRO A 336 -20.00 6.64 13.94
N ILE A 337 -18.93 5.94 13.57
CA ILE A 337 -18.62 5.59 12.18
C ILE A 337 -19.71 4.69 11.57
N ASN A 338 -20.12 3.65 12.30
CA ASN A 338 -21.12 2.70 11.80
C ASN A 338 -22.50 3.35 11.66
N GLU A 339 -22.87 4.31 12.51
CA GLU A 339 -24.10 5.07 12.33
C GLU A 339 -24.06 5.92 11.04
N ILE A 340 -22.92 6.56 10.72
CA ILE A 340 -22.76 7.33 9.48
C ILE A 340 -22.86 6.42 8.24
N LEU A 341 -22.20 5.25 8.26
CA LEU A 341 -22.09 4.34 7.12
C LEU A 341 -23.28 3.39 6.94
N LYS A 342 -24.20 3.35 7.91
CA LYS A 342 -25.39 2.49 7.91
C LYS A 342 -26.18 2.47 6.59
N PRO A 343 -26.45 3.60 5.90
CA PRO A 343 -27.23 3.59 4.67
C PRO A 343 -26.55 2.88 3.49
N VAL A 344 -25.21 2.78 3.51
CA VAL A 344 -24.42 2.17 2.43
C VAL A 344 -23.98 0.74 2.74
N GLY A 345 -24.26 0.24 3.95
CA GLY A 345 -23.97 -1.14 4.35
C GLY A 345 -22.47 -1.42 4.45
N ILE A 346 -21.71 -0.47 4.99
CA ILE A 346 -20.32 -0.63 5.42
C ILE A 346 -20.29 -0.53 6.95
N GLU A 347 -19.54 -1.41 7.59
CA GLU A 347 -19.35 -1.43 9.04
C GLU A 347 -17.86 -1.58 9.36
N LEU A 348 -17.34 -0.73 10.25
CA LEU A 348 -16.06 -0.89 10.89
C LEU A 348 -16.19 -1.99 11.95
N ASN A 349 -15.36 -3.03 11.82
CA ASN A 349 -15.33 -4.15 12.76
C ASN A 349 -14.63 -3.75 14.07
N PHE A 350 -14.78 -4.59 15.09
CA PHE A 350 -14.10 -4.43 16.37
C PHE A 350 -12.98 -5.42 16.49
N ASP A 351 -11.94 -5.08 15.77
CA ASP A 351 -10.76 -5.89 15.61
C ASP A 351 -9.56 -5.00 15.26
N SER A 352 -8.39 -5.61 15.29
CA SER A 352 -7.18 -5.13 14.64
C SER A 352 -6.92 -6.02 13.43
N ALA A 353 -6.88 -5.43 12.24
CA ALA A 353 -6.39 -6.09 11.04
C ALA A 353 -4.86 -6.11 11.10
N VAL A 354 -4.31 -7.20 11.64
CA VAL A 354 -2.87 -7.35 11.90
C VAL A 354 -2.20 -8.08 10.73
N PRO A 355 -1.26 -7.45 10.02
CA PRO A 355 -0.51 -8.12 8.99
C PRO A 355 0.58 -9.03 9.58
N PHE A 356 0.92 -10.14 8.92
CA PHE A 356 2.04 -10.99 9.34
C PHE A 356 3.42 -10.35 9.11
N LYS A 357 3.48 -9.36 8.22
CA LYS A 357 4.67 -8.58 7.89
C LYS A 357 4.29 -7.10 7.86
N GLU A 358 5.18 -6.22 8.27
CA GLU A 358 4.94 -4.77 8.21
C GLU A 358 4.48 -4.32 6.82
N LEU A 359 3.56 -3.36 6.78
CA LEU A 359 2.91 -2.88 5.56
C LEU A 359 2.36 -4.04 4.68
N TRP A 360 1.83 -5.07 5.33
CA TRP A 360 1.25 -6.26 4.70
C TRP A 360 2.22 -7.04 3.80
N GLY A 361 3.54 -6.82 3.95
CA GLY A 361 4.56 -7.40 3.05
C GLY A 361 4.34 -7.03 1.57
N GLY A 362 3.65 -5.91 1.31
CA GLY A 362 3.20 -5.52 -0.03
C GLY A 362 2.08 -6.40 -0.61
N GLN A 363 1.45 -7.28 0.18
CA GLN A 363 0.41 -8.20 -0.25
C GLN A 363 -0.98 -7.56 -0.17
N TYR A 364 -1.16 -6.48 -0.92
CA TYR A 364 -2.46 -5.86 -1.11
C TYR A 364 -3.10 -6.32 -2.42
N GLN A 365 -4.41 -6.50 -2.42
CA GLN A 365 -5.23 -6.45 -3.62
C GLN A 365 -5.82 -5.05 -3.74
N GLN A 366 -5.44 -4.35 -4.81
CA GLN A 366 -5.90 -3.00 -5.13
C GLN A 366 -6.97 -3.06 -6.23
N ALA A 367 -8.09 -2.37 -6.02
CA ALA A 367 -9.09 -2.23 -7.06
C ALA A 367 -8.56 -1.41 -8.23
N SER A 368 -9.02 -1.72 -9.44
CA SER A 368 -8.89 -0.80 -10.58
C SER A 368 -9.82 0.40 -10.33
N ALA A 369 -9.29 1.42 -9.67
CA ALA A 369 -10.00 2.63 -9.28
C ALA A 369 -9.09 3.85 -9.50
N PRO A 370 -9.63 5.02 -9.89
CA PRO A 370 -8.84 6.24 -10.08
C PRO A 370 -7.99 6.57 -8.85
N VAL A 371 -8.52 6.34 -7.64
CA VAL A 371 -7.82 6.65 -6.39
C VAL A 371 -6.54 5.83 -6.15
N LEU A 372 -6.44 4.63 -6.73
CA LEU A 372 -5.28 3.73 -6.56
C LEU A 372 -4.37 3.70 -7.78
N LYS A 373 -4.62 4.53 -8.79
CA LYS A 373 -3.84 4.50 -10.03
C LYS A 373 -2.40 4.96 -9.79
N GLY A 374 -1.45 4.10 -10.15
CA GLY A 374 -0.02 4.38 -10.03
C GLY A 374 0.51 4.31 -8.59
N ILE A 375 -0.35 3.97 -7.62
CA ILE A 375 0.00 3.93 -6.20
C ILE A 375 0.75 2.62 -5.89
N GLN A 376 2.00 2.76 -5.46
CA GLN A 376 2.81 1.64 -4.98
C GLN A 376 2.32 1.19 -3.60
N HIS A 377 2.62 -0.05 -3.23
CA HIS A 377 2.18 -0.62 -1.94
C HIS A 377 2.70 0.18 -0.74
N GLU A 378 3.92 0.71 -0.83
CA GLU A 378 4.54 1.53 0.22
C GLU A 378 3.93 2.93 0.32
N GLN A 379 3.11 3.36 -0.66
CA GLN A 379 2.40 4.63 -0.60
C GLN A 379 1.01 4.48 0.04
N LEU A 380 0.54 3.25 0.26
CA LEU A 380 -0.72 3.00 0.96
C LEU A 380 -0.63 3.34 2.44
N GLN A 381 0.49 2.99 3.08
CA GLN A 381 0.77 3.28 4.49
C GLN A 381 -0.34 2.83 5.46
N ILE A 382 -0.99 1.70 5.14
CA ILE A 382 -1.91 1.02 6.04
C ILE A 382 -1.05 0.08 6.91
N VAL A 383 -1.05 0.32 8.21
CA VAL A 383 -0.15 -0.33 9.16
C VAL A 383 -0.93 -1.38 9.95
N VAL A 384 -1.66 -0.91 10.97
CA VAL A 384 -2.63 -1.67 11.74
C VAL A 384 -3.81 -0.73 11.93
N GLY A 385 -4.92 -1.12 11.34
CA GLY A 385 -6.23 -0.51 11.54
C GLY A 385 -7.22 -1.59 11.98
N ALA A 386 -8.51 -1.29 11.91
CA ALA A 386 -9.55 -2.32 11.96
C ALA A 386 -9.72 -3.01 10.59
N SER A 387 -10.69 -3.91 10.50
CA SER A 387 -11.22 -4.37 9.20
C SER A 387 -12.64 -3.83 8.93
N LEU A 388 -13.08 -3.92 7.68
CA LEU A 388 -14.44 -3.56 7.27
C LEU A 388 -15.28 -4.80 6.94
N THR A 389 -16.55 -4.76 7.35
CA THR A 389 -17.61 -5.61 6.80
C THR A 389 -18.42 -4.80 5.80
N ALA A 390 -18.78 -5.40 4.66
CA ALA A 390 -19.49 -4.69 3.61
C ALA A 390 -20.49 -5.57 2.85
N GLY A 391 -21.51 -4.92 2.27
CA GLY A 391 -22.54 -5.53 1.45
C GLY A 391 -22.15 -5.72 -0.03
N PRO A 392 -22.92 -6.52 -0.81
CA PRO A 392 -22.59 -6.89 -2.19
C PRO A 392 -22.58 -5.74 -3.21
N ARG A 393 -23.02 -4.53 -2.82
CA ARG A 393 -23.03 -3.32 -3.66
C ARG A 393 -21.86 -2.39 -3.37
N VAL A 394 -21.11 -2.64 -2.30
CA VAL A 394 -19.94 -1.85 -1.89
C VAL A 394 -18.74 -2.30 -2.71
N LYS A 395 -18.02 -1.37 -3.34
CA LYS A 395 -16.80 -1.69 -4.07
C LYS A 395 -15.63 -1.81 -3.08
N PRO A 396 -14.97 -2.99 -2.94
CA PRO A 396 -13.73 -3.07 -2.18
C PRO A 396 -12.65 -2.28 -2.92
N LEU A 397 -11.91 -1.43 -2.20
CA LEU A 397 -10.79 -0.67 -2.77
C LEU A 397 -9.45 -1.33 -2.44
N ILE A 398 -9.22 -1.65 -1.17
CA ILE A 398 -7.97 -2.23 -0.69
C ILE A 398 -8.30 -3.44 0.18
N ILE A 399 -7.72 -4.59 -0.15
CA ILE A 399 -7.80 -5.82 0.63
C ILE A 399 -6.38 -6.24 1.02
N GLY A 400 -6.12 -6.41 2.31
CA GLY A 400 -4.88 -7.02 2.80
C GLY A 400 -5.00 -8.55 2.76
N ARG A 401 -4.02 -9.26 2.19
CA ARG A 401 -4.13 -10.71 1.96
C ARG A 401 -3.41 -11.58 2.99
N GLU A 402 -2.35 -11.08 3.60
CA GLU A 402 -1.49 -11.82 4.54
C GLU A 402 -1.58 -11.22 5.94
N GLY A 403 -2.69 -11.49 6.62
CA GLY A 403 -2.92 -11.06 7.98
C GLY A 403 -4.08 -11.80 8.65
N PHE A 404 -4.45 -11.31 9.81
CA PHE A 404 -5.56 -11.83 10.60
C PHE A 404 -6.32 -10.68 11.30
N SER A 405 -7.52 -11.01 11.76
CA SER A 405 -8.42 -10.13 12.53
C SER A 405 -8.33 -10.52 14.01
N ASP A 406 -7.56 -9.76 14.77
CA ASP A 406 -7.45 -9.87 16.23
C ASP A 406 -8.64 -9.19 16.88
N ALA A 407 -9.50 -9.93 17.55
CA ALA A 407 -10.74 -9.37 18.09
C ALA A 407 -10.43 -8.36 19.21
N GLY A 408 -11.14 -7.22 19.20
CA GLY A 408 -11.01 -6.22 20.26
C GLY A 408 -11.42 -6.77 21.63
N ASP A 409 -10.75 -6.29 22.68
CA ASP A 409 -10.96 -6.73 24.06
C ASP A 409 -11.54 -5.59 24.91
N LEU A 410 -12.80 -5.75 25.32
CA LEU A 410 -13.50 -4.78 26.18
C LEU A 410 -12.91 -4.67 27.58
N THR A 411 -12.12 -5.66 27.99
CA THR A 411 -11.43 -5.69 29.28
C THR A 411 -10.05 -5.02 29.23
N ASN A 412 -9.62 -4.53 28.06
CA ASN A 412 -8.32 -3.89 27.85
C ASN A 412 -8.41 -2.36 27.58
N PRO A 413 -9.09 -1.56 28.43
CA PRO A 413 -9.24 -0.13 28.19
C PRO A 413 -7.90 0.62 28.22
N GLU A 414 -6.91 0.14 28.97
CA GLU A 414 -5.59 0.78 29.09
C GLU A 414 -4.78 0.75 27.79
N ASN A 415 -5.01 -0.25 26.94
CA ASN A 415 -4.40 -0.34 25.61
C ASN A 415 -5.42 -0.07 24.50
N GLY A 416 -6.43 0.77 24.74
CA GLY A 416 -7.35 1.20 23.67
C GLY A 416 -8.35 0.14 23.20
N TYR A 417 -8.62 -0.88 24.03
CA TYR A 417 -9.50 -2.03 23.75
C TYR A 417 -8.98 -2.97 22.65
N LEU A 418 -7.67 -2.97 22.43
CA LEU A 418 -7.02 -3.86 21.49
C LEU A 418 -6.98 -5.30 22.02
N GLY A 419 -6.97 -6.27 21.11
CA GLY A 419 -6.69 -7.67 21.45
C GLY A 419 -5.21 -7.88 21.79
N ASN A 420 -4.71 -9.09 21.59
CA ASN A 420 -3.34 -9.43 21.95
C ASN A 420 -2.34 -9.27 20.79
N MET A 421 -2.80 -8.84 19.62
CA MET A 421 -2.01 -8.62 18.39
C MET A 421 -1.27 -9.87 17.92
N HIS A 422 -1.70 -11.05 18.37
CA HIS A 422 -1.15 -12.35 18.01
C HIS A 422 -2.27 -13.21 17.44
N PHE A 423 -1.96 -13.97 16.39
CA PHE A 423 -2.96 -14.85 15.80
C PHE A 423 -3.40 -15.91 16.81
N ASN A 424 -4.66 -15.83 17.24
CA ASN A 424 -5.31 -16.82 18.09
C ASN A 424 -6.23 -17.71 17.26
N ARG A 425 -6.44 -18.93 17.76
CA ARG A 425 -7.37 -19.85 17.10
C ARG A 425 -8.78 -19.24 17.06
N GLY A 426 -9.39 -19.33 15.89
CA GLY A 426 -10.77 -18.89 15.66
C GLY A 426 -10.86 -17.48 15.11
N GLU A 427 -9.77 -16.71 15.17
CA GLU A 427 -9.65 -15.44 14.47
C GLU A 427 -9.69 -15.64 12.96
N THR A 428 -10.18 -14.62 12.26
CA THR A 428 -10.26 -14.68 10.81
C THR A 428 -8.88 -14.47 10.22
N ILE A 429 -8.43 -15.37 9.36
CA ILE A 429 -7.15 -15.28 8.64
C ILE A 429 -7.35 -15.10 7.13
N GLY A 430 -6.50 -14.26 6.51
CA GLY A 430 -6.47 -14.01 5.06
C GLY A 430 -7.02 -12.65 4.66
N ASP A 431 -7.81 -12.60 3.58
CA ASP A 431 -8.37 -11.36 3.02
C ASP A 431 -9.09 -10.52 4.08
N MET A 432 -8.56 -9.33 4.38
CA MET A 432 -9.17 -8.30 5.24
C MET A 432 -9.52 -7.09 4.37
N LEU A 433 -10.76 -6.61 4.43
CA LEU A 433 -11.15 -5.40 3.71
C LEU A 433 -10.67 -4.17 4.51
N LEU A 434 -9.76 -3.39 3.92
CA LEU A 434 -9.09 -2.26 4.59
C LEU A 434 -9.61 -0.91 4.12
N ALA A 435 -10.10 -0.83 2.88
CA ALA A 435 -10.77 0.35 2.35
C ALA A 435 -11.87 -0.05 1.36
N ALA A 436 -12.96 0.71 1.35
CA ALA A 436 -14.12 0.44 0.53
C ALA A 436 -14.83 1.72 0.08
N GLU A 437 -15.56 1.62 -1.03
CA GLU A 437 -16.31 2.71 -1.64
C GLU A 437 -17.78 2.30 -1.85
N ALA A 438 -18.71 3.20 -1.57
CA ALA A 438 -20.11 3.02 -1.89
C ALA A 438 -20.73 4.32 -2.39
N THR A 439 -21.64 4.20 -3.36
CA THR A 439 -22.43 5.34 -3.85
C THR A 439 -23.67 5.54 -2.99
N TYR A 440 -24.04 6.80 -2.76
CA TYR A 440 -25.27 7.17 -2.05
C TYR A 440 -25.88 8.41 -2.70
N GLY A 441 -27.06 8.25 -3.30
CA GLY A 441 -27.64 9.26 -4.18
C GLY A 441 -26.70 9.60 -5.34
N ARG A 442 -26.29 10.87 -5.46
CA ARG A 442 -25.33 11.33 -6.47
C ARG A 442 -23.88 11.38 -5.97
N GLY A 443 -23.65 11.16 -4.67
CA GLY A 443 -22.33 11.24 -4.05
C GLY A 443 -21.76 9.89 -3.66
N THR A 444 -20.67 9.95 -2.91
CA THR A 444 -19.84 8.78 -2.57
C THR A 444 -19.43 8.78 -1.11
N PHE A 445 -19.48 7.62 -0.48
CA PHE A 445 -18.78 7.31 0.77
C PHE A 445 -17.52 6.51 0.45
N MET A 446 -16.38 6.96 0.96
CA MET A 446 -15.11 6.26 0.93
C MET A 446 -14.65 6.01 2.36
N ALA A 447 -14.61 4.75 2.76
CA ALA A 447 -14.26 4.33 4.11
C ALA A 447 -12.87 3.67 4.13
N PHE A 448 -12.02 4.10 5.05
CA PHE A 448 -10.77 3.46 5.43
C PHE A 448 -10.89 2.92 6.86
N ALA A 449 -10.38 1.71 7.08
CA ALA A 449 -10.31 1.12 8.42
C ALA A 449 -8.99 1.41 9.14
N ASP A 450 -8.14 2.28 8.57
CA ASP A 450 -6.91 2.75 9.19
C ASP A 450 -6.79 4.26 8.95
N THR A 451 -6.36 4.99 9.97
CA THR A 451 -6.12 6.45 9.90
C THR A 451 -4.68 6.82 9.57
N SER A 452 -3.75 5.88 9.67
CA SER A 452 -2.31 6.06 9.43
C SER A 452 -2.00 6.78 8.11
N PRO A 453 -2.65 6.48 6.97
CA PRO A 453 -2.33 7.16 5.70
C PRO A 453 -2.51 8.68 5.74
N PHE A 454 -3.26 9.22 6.70
CA PHE A 454 -3.62 10.63 6.84
C PHE A 454 -2.82 11.36 7.93
N GLN A 455 -1.94 10.68 8.66
CA GLN A 455 -1.15 11.24 9.76
C GLN A 455 0.03 12.08 9.25
N ASN A 456 0.50 13.02 10.07
CA ASN A 456 1.50 14.03 9.70
C ASN A 456 2.71 13.45 8.94
N THR A 457 3.56 12.67 9.61
CA THR A 457 4.79 12.16 9.00
C THR A 457 4.53 11.17 7.87
N VAL A 458 3.39 10.47 7.92
CA VAL A 458 3.00 9.49 6.91
C VAL A 458 2.68 10.17 5.57
N LEU A 459 2.21 11.43 5.57
CA LEU A 459 1.96 12.18 4.34
C LEU A 459 3.19 12.27 3.42
N ALA A 460 4.41 12.23 3.96
CA ALA A 460 5.63 12.21 3.14
C ALA A 460 5.65 11.03 2.16
N TYR A 461 5.05 9.90 2.58
CA TYR A 461 4.94 8.66 1.85
C TYR A 461 3.62 8.57 1.06
N SER A 462 2.50 8.92 1.71
CA SER A 462 1.16 8.71 1.18
C SER A 462 0.63 9.84 0.30
N TYR A 463 1.36 10.96 0.13
CA TYR A 463 0.90 12.10 -0.66
C TYR A 463 0.32 11.76 -2.05
N PRO A 464 0.85 10.79 -2.83
CA PRO A 464 0.26 10.47 -4.13
C PRO A 464 -1.13 9.83 -4.00
N LEU A 465 -1.34 9.03 -2.95
CA LEU A 465 -2.66 8.48 -2.62
C LEU A 465 -3.60 9.59 -2.19
N ILE A 466 -3.13 10.53 -1.35
CA ILE A 466 -3.93 11.69 -0.92
C ILE A 466 -4.34 12.55 -2.12
N ASP A 467 -3.43 12.86 -3.03
CA ASP A 467 -3.73 13.62 -4.26
C ASP A 467 -4.83 12.94 -5.07
N ASN A 468 -4.70 11.64 -5.29
CA ASN A 468 -5.67 10.85 -6.04
C ASN A 468 -7.04 10.79 -5.33
N ILE A 469 -7.08 10.63 -4.00
CA ILE A 469 -8.32 10.61 -3.21
C ILE A 469 -9.05 11.94 -3.35
N PHE A 470 -8.39 13.06 -3.08
CA PHE A 470 -9.07 14.37 -3.08
C PHE A 470 -9.42 14.83 -4.49
N ALA A 471 -8.59 14.54 -5.50
CA ALA A 471 -8.93 14.81 -6.88
C ALA A 471 -10.16 14.00 -7.33
N TYR A 472 -10.29 12.74 -6.91
CA TYR A 472 -11.45 11.92 -7.24
C TYR A 472 -12.72 12.37 -6.51
N LEU A 473 -12.64 12.57 -5.19
CA LEU A 473 -13.80 12.91 -4.37
C LEU A 473 -14.34 14.32 -4.66
N SER A 474 -13.50 15.24 -5.17
CA SER A 474 -13.91 16.60 -5.52
C SER A 474 -14.68 16.73 -6.83
N GLN A 475 -14.63 15.72 -7.72
CA GLN A 475 -15.32 15.76 -9.02
C GLN A 475 -16.85 15.68 -8.95
N SER A 476 -17.41 15.37 -7.78
CA SER A 476 -18.83 15.09 -7.66
C SER A 476 -19.69 16.34 -7.88
N GLN A 477 -20.80 16.16 -8.62
CA GLN A 477 -21.71 17.21 -9.08
C GLN A 477 -22.63 17.73 -7.96
N ALA A 478 -22.06 18.30 -6.89
CA ALA A 478 -22.84 19.13 -5.97
C ALA A 478 -23.27 20.41 -6.71
N THR A 479 -24.58 20.70 -6.71
CA THR A 479 -25.17 21.92 -7.31
C THR A 479 -25.06 23.09 -6.34
N ALA A 480 -24.46 24.21 -6.79
CA ALA A 480 -24.37 25.43 -6.01
C ALA A 480 -25.63 26.29 -6.16
N ALA A 481 -26.21 26.74 -5.04
CA ALA A 481 -27.04 27.94 -4.96
C ALA A 481 -26.71 28.70 -3.66
N ILE A 482 -26.87 30.02 -3.71
CA ILE A 482 -26.13 31.07 -2.98
C ILE A 482 -26.87 31.53 -1.71
N ASP A 483 -26.18 31.66 -0.57
CA ASP A 483 -26.14 32.90 0.24
C ASP A 483 -24.91 32.91 1.20
N ASN A 484 -24.24 34.05 1.30
CA ASN A 484 -22.95 34.23 1.97
C ASN A 484 -23.14 34.74 3.40
N SER A 485 -23.35 33.83 4.36
CA SER A 485 -23.14 34.15 5.78
C SER A 485 -22.61 32.94 6.54
N ILE A 486 -21.33 32.64 6.35
CA ILE A 486 -20.63 31.55 7.05
C ILE A 486 -20.01 32.13 8.33
N SER A 487 -20.71 32.00 9.47
CA SER A 487 -20.18 32.36 10.79
C SER A 487 -19.74 31.14 11.63
N GLN A 488 -19.76 29.93 11.06
CA GLN A 488 -19.53 28.68 11.81
C GLN A 488 -18.33 27.84 11.33
N LEU A 489 -17.74 28.15 10.15
CA LEU A 489 -16.54 27.48 9.69
C LEU A 489 -15.29 28.18 10.22
N LEU A 490 -14.37 27.40 10.79
CA LEU A 490 -13.04 27.87 11.14
C LEU A 490 -12.09 27.46 10.00
N PRO A 491 -11.14 28.30 9.57
CA PRO A 491 -10.06 27.83 8.71
C PRO A 491 -9.40 26.60 9.33
N ALA A 492 -9.24 25.53 8.56
CA ALA A 492 -8.50 24.35 9.04
C ALA A 492 -7.00 24.66 9.18
N ALA A 493 -6.54 25.68 8.44
CA ALA A 493 -5.18 26.22 8.45
C ALA A 493 -5.22 27.75 8.36
N GLU A 494 -4.92 28.46 9.45
CA GLU A 494 -4.90 29.93 9.49
C GLU A 494 -3.86 30.52 8.52
N SER A 495 -2.68 29.91 8.45
CA SER A 495 -1.60 30.21 7.49
C SER A 495 -1.05 28.92 6.86
N ASN A 496 -0.28 29.01 5.79
CA ASN A 496 0.41 27.82 5.26
C ASN A 496 1.61 27.52 6.19
N ALA A 497 1.52 26.45 6.99
CA ALA A 497 2.61 26.01 7.86
C ALA A 497 3.81 25.46 7.08
N PHE A 498 3.62 25.13 5.79
CA PHE A 498 4.65 24.58 4.93
C PHE A 498 4.87 25.46 3.67
N PRO A 499 5.49 26.64 3.81
CA PRO A 499 5.79 27.52 2.68
C PRO A 499 6.82 26.94 1.70
N ALA A 500 7.59 25.94 2.13
CA ALA A 500 8.63 25.30 1.33
C ALA A 500 8.46 23.78 1.32
N SER A 501 9.22 23.12 0.44
CA SER A 501 9.25 21.66 0.33
C SER A 501 10.65 21.10 0.56
N ALA A 502 10.69 19.82 0.92
CA ALA A 502 11.91 19.02 0.97
C ALA A 502 11.70 17.71 0.23
N ILE A 503 12.66 17.33 -0.62
CA ILE A 503 12.65 16.05 -1.32
C ILE A 503 13.61 15.09 -0.62
N ILE A 504 13.13 13.89 -0.32
CA ILE A 504 13.94 12.77 0.18
C ILE A 504 13.97 11.71 -0.92
N ASP A 505 15.14 11.47 -1.51
CA ASP A 505 15.24 10.56 -2.64
C ASP A 505 15.36 9.10 -2.20
N LEU A 506 14.53 8.24 -2.81
CA LEU A 506 14.62 6.78 -2.74
C LEU A 506 14.83 6.14 -4.13
N ALA A 507 14.78 6.94 -5.20
CA ALA A 507 14.82 6.46 -6.58
C ALA A 507 16.21 5.91 -6.97
N TYR A 508 17.29 6.47 -6.41
CA TYR A 508 18.66 6.01 -6.66
C TYR A 508 19.12 4.92 -5.65
N LEU A 509 18.13 4.16 -5.13
CA LEU A 509 18.14 3.03 -4.20
C LEU A 509 18.61 3.38 -2.76
N PRO A 510 17.79 3.07 -1.73
CA PRO A 510 18.05 3.54 -0.37
C PRO A 510 18.82 2.51 0.49
N SER A 511 19.68 3.00 1.39
CA SER A 511 19.99 2.31 2.66
C SER A 511 18.95 2.62 3.75
N ILE A 512 17.82 3.22 3.35
CA ILE A 512 16.69 3.65 4.18
C ILE A 512 15.57 2.60 4.12
N ALA A 513 15.17 2.10 5.28
CA ALA A 513 14.00 1.25 5.41
C ALA A 513 12.71 2.06 5.19
N ARG A 514 11.68 1.43 4.61
CA ARG A 514 10.41 2.09 4.24
C ARG A 514 9.29 1.84 5.26
N ASP A 515 9.69 1.45 6.45
CA ASP A 515 8.86 1.11 7.60
C ASP A 515 9.14 2.11 8.75
N LYS A 516 8.66 1.85 9.96
CA LYS A 516 8.98 2.66 11.15
C LYS A 516 10.21 2.14 11.90
N SER A 517 11.05 1.32 11.26
CA SER A 517 12.20 0.69 11.93
C SER A 517 13.32 1.67 12.23
N LEU A 518 14.31 1.18 12.97
CA LEU A 518 15.56 1.86 13.28
C LEU A 518 16.34 2.36 12.05
N ASN A 519 16.10 1.80 10.87
CA ASN A 519 16.80 2.18 9.63
C ASN A 519 15.95 3.09 8.71
N SER A 520 14.75 3.50 9.13
CA SER A 520 13.97 4.54 8.44
C SER A 520 14.43 5.94 8.85
N VAL A 521 13.82 6.98 8.28
CA VAL A 521 14.13 8.40 8.48
C VAL A 521 12.91 9.22 8.95
N ASP A 522 11.90 8.58 9.54
CA ASP A 522 10.71 9.26 10.07
C ASP A 522 11.05 10.40 11.05
N GLY A 523 12.10 10.24 11.86
CA GLY A 523 12.58 11.31 12.74
C GLY A 523 13.04 12.54 11.97
N PHE A 524 13.71 12.34 10.83
CA PHE A 524 14.10 13.43 9.92
C PHE A 524 12.88 14.05 9.21
N VAL A 525 11.89 13.24 8.83
CA VAL A 525 10.61 13.72 8.28
C VAL A 525 9.91 14.64 9.29
N ALA A 526 9.84 14.24 10.57
CA ALA A 526 9.30 15.07 11.64
C ALA A 526 10.09 16.37 11.81
N ALA A 527 11.42 16.31 11.83
CA ALA A 527 12.28 17.49 11.93
C ALA A 527 12.09 18.47 10.76
N THR A 528 11.89 17.95 9.55
CA THR A 528 11.59 18.74 8.34
C THR A 528 10.26 19.48 8.46
N MET A 529 9.23 18.81 8.99
CA MET A 529 7.94 19.45 9.26
C MET A 529 8.04 20.53 10.34
N ARG A 530 8.80 20.30 11.42
CA ARG A 530 9.06 21.33 12.45
C ARG A 530 9.70 22.59 11.87
N ALA A 531 10.54 22.42 10.85
CA ALA A 531 11.19 23.51 10.13
C ALA A 531 10.28 24.22 9.10
N GLY A 532 9.01 23.85 8.99
CA GLY A 532 8.06 24.47 8.07
C GLY A 532 8.25 24.05 6.61
N MET A 533 8.79 22.85 6.38
CA MET A 533 8.91 22.26 5.04
C MET A 533 8.00 21.04 4.92
N MET A 534 7.31 20.89 3.78
CA MET A 534 6.58 19.66 3.46
C MET A 534 7.54 18.63 2.85
N PRO A 535 7.79 17.49 3.51
CA PRO A 535 8.63 16.42 2.97
C PRO A 535 7.90 15.60 1.91
N TYR A 536 8.61 15.20 0.85
CA TYR A 536 8.14 14.31 -0.21
C TYR A 536 9.16 13.22 -0.47
N PHE A 537 8.75 11.96 -0.43
CA PHE A 537 9.58 10.87 -0.93
C PHE A 537 9.51 10.78 -2.47
N ASN A 538 10.68 10.79 -3.12
CA ASN A 538 10.81 10.48 -4.54
C ASN A 538 11.11 8.99 -4.73
N TYR A 539 10.13 8.23 -5.21
CA TYR A 539 10.24 6.77 -5.32
C TYR A 539 10.85 6.29 -6.63
N SER A 540 10.66 7.02 -7.73
CA SER A 540 10.92 6.48 -9.07
C SER A 540 11.34 7.49 -10.12
N ASP A 541 11.21 8.79 -9.87
CA ASP A 541 11.53 9.78 -10.88
C ASP A 541 13.01 10.15 -10.85
N THR A 542 13.52 10.65 -11.97
CA THR A 542 14.84 11.27 -12.02
C THR A 542 14.84 12.52 -11.13
N LEU A 543 15.98 12.85 -10.52
CA LEU A 543 16.10 14.02 -9.65
C LEU A 543 15.74 15.32 -10.37
N ALA A 544 16.10 15.43 -11.66
CA ALA A 544 15.70 16.58 -12.47
C ALA A 544 14.16 16.76 -12.55
N ASN A 545 13.40 15.66 -12.65
CA ASN A 545 11.94 15.72 -12.73
C ASN A 545 11.30 15.91 -11.33
N ALA A 546 11.91 15.37 -10.28
CA ALA A 546 11.47 15.59 -8.90
C ALA A 546 11.61 17.07 -8.51
N LEU A 547 12.78 17.67 -8.74
CA LEU A 547 13.04 19.09 -8.47
C LEU A 547 12.13 20.01 -9.31
N ALA A 548 11.86 19.67 -10.58
CA ALA A 548 10.97 20.46 -11.42
C ALA A 548 9.50 20.43 -10.96
N ARG A 549 9.05 19.35 -10.32
CA ARG A 549 7.66 19.23 -9.81
C ARG A 549 7.42 19.99 -8.51
N GLN A 550 8.46 20.26 -7.74
CA GLN A 550 8.40 21.02 -6.48
C GLN A 550 9.26 22.29 -6.62
N PRO A 551 8.78 23.32 -7.32
CA PRO A 551 9.60 24.51 -7.63
C PRO A 551 10.01 25.33 -6.39
N ASP A 552 9.27 25.20 -5.30
CA ASP A 552 9.56 25.79 -3.98
C ASP A 552 10.38 24.85 -3.07
N ASN A 553 10.95 23.78 -3.61
CA ASN A 553 11.84 22.90 -2.88
C ASN A 553 13.04 23.70 -2.35
N LYS A 554 13.34 23.55 -1.06
CA LYS A 554 14.49 24.19 -0.40
C LYS A 554 15.54 23.19 0.04
N LEU A 555 15.19 21.91 0.08
CA LEU A 555 16.06 20.84 0.56
C LEU A 555 15.96 19.58 -0.31
N LEU A 556 17.11 19.02 -0.67
CA LEU A 556 17.23 17.68 -1.23
C LEU A 556 18.06 16.83 -0.27
N LEU A 557 17.54 15.67 0.14
CA LEU A 557 18.26 14.69 0.94
C LEU A 557 18.61 13.47 0.09
N LEU A 558 19.90 13.12 0.06
CA LEU A 558 20.44 11.89 -0.52
C LEU A 558 21.21 11.11 0.55
N ILE A 559 20.81 9.86 0.80
CA ILE A 559 21.53 8.95 1.70
C ILE A 559 22.08 7.80 0.86
N GLU A 560 23.42 7.73 0.77
CA GLU A 560 24.15 6.66 0.09
C GLU A 560 23.56 6.23 -1.27
N PRO A 561 23.39 7.14 -2.24
CA PRO A 561 22.84 6.76 -3.54
C PRO A 561 23.67 5.62 -4.15
N ALA A 562 23.02 4.48 -4.38
CA ALA A 562 23.69 3.27 -4.84
C ALA A 562 23.80 3.22 -6.37
N LEU A 563 22.93 3.94 -7.08
CA LEU A 563 22.94 4.08 -8.53
C LEU A 563 23.65 5.35 -8.97
N GLU A 564 24.40 5.26 -10.07
CA GLU A 564 25.05 6.43 -10.65
C GLU A 564 24.02 7.43 -11.18
N LEU A 565 24.21 8.71 -10.82
CA LEU A 565 23.37 9.79 -11.31
C LEU A 565 23.68 10.07 -12.79
N SER A 566 22.64 10.34 -13.56
CA SER A 566 22.82 10.77 -14.95
C SER A 566 23.45 12.18 -14.99
N ALA A 567 24.09 12.53 -16.12
CA ALA A 567 24.60 13.90 -16.31
C ALA A 567 23.50 14.96 -16.18
N LYS A 568 22.25 14.62 -16.55
CA LYS A 568 21.09 15.51 -16.39
C LYS A 568 20.74 15.73 -14.92
N ASP A 569 20.80 14.68 -14.10
CA ASP A 569 20.51 14.79 -12.67
C ASP A 569 21.60 15.55 -11.92
N LEU A 570 22.87 15.29 -12.24
CA LEU A 570 23.99 16.06 -11.71
C LEU A 570 23.85 17.56 -12.04
N ALA A 571 23.57 17.89 -13.29
CA ALA A 571 23.33 19.27 -13.70
C ALA A 571 22.13 19.91 -12.98
N ALA A 572 21.07 19.14 -12.72
CA ALA A 572 19.91 19.61 -11.96
C ALA A 572 20.24 19.89 -10.48
N ILE A 573 21.08 19.06 -9.85
CA ILE A 573 21.59 19.29 -8.50
C ILE A 573 22.45 20.56 -8.46
N ASP A 574 23.38 20.71 -9.41
CA ASP A 574 24.23 21.90 -9.49
C ASP A 574 23.39 23.16 -9.64
N GLN A 575 22.40 23.14 -10.55
CA GLN A 575 21.48 24.26 -10.75
C GLN A 575 20.64 24.54 -9.49
N PHE A 576 20.16 23.50 -8.81
CA PHE A 576 19.40 23.62 -7.58
C PHE A 576 20.21 24.31 -6.48
N LEU A 577 21.45 23.89 -6.25
CA LEU A 577 22.37 24.55 -5.31
C LEU A 577 22.65 26.00 -5.73
N MET A 578 22.99 26.23 -7.01
CA MET A 578 23.30 27.57 -7.50
C MET A 578 22.13 28.56 -7.34
N SER A 579 20.89 28.08 -7.36
CA SER A 579 19.66 28.87 -7.19
C SER A 579 19.15 28.98 -5.75
N GLY A 580 19.94 28.55 -4.75
CA GLY A 580 19.60 28.71 -3.33
C GLY A 580 18.98 27.48 -2.67
N GLY A 581 18.95 26.34 -3.37
CA GLY A 581 18.58 25.06 -2.80
C GLY A 581 19.68 24.49 -1.90
N ASN A 582 19.31 23.60 -0.98
CA ASN A 582 20.25 22.97 -0.05
C ASN A 582 20.30 21.46 -0.26
N LEU A 583 21.49 20.87 -0.29
CA LEU A 583 21.70 19.42 -0.40
C LEU A 583 22.24 18.89 0.92
N ILE A 584 21.56 17.91 1.52
CA ILE A 584 22.14 17.07 2.56
C ILE A 584 22.55 15.74 1.91
N LEU A 585 23.83 15.40 2.02
CA LEU A 585 24.42 14.19 1.44
C LEU A 585 25.06 13.35 2.57
N CYS A 586 24.52 12.17 2.83
CA CYS A 586 25.06 11.22 3.81
C CYS A 586 25.86 10.13 3.10
N VAL A 587 27.18 10.09 3.30
CA VAL A 587 28.12 9.21 2.57
C VAL A 587 29.34 8.94 3.44
N GLY A 588 29.84 7.70 3.46
CA GLY A 588 31.12 7.33 4.08
C GLY A 588 32.04 6.58 3.11
N TYR A 589 33.20 6.13 3.59
CA TYR A 589 34.17 5.38 2.76
C TYR A 589 33.67 3.97 2.35
N GLU A 590 32.70 3.41 3.07
CA GLU A 590 32.06 2.12 2.78
C GLU A 590 30.80 2.25 1.91
N SER A 591 30.35 3.49 1.66
CA SER A 591 29.18 3.74 0.84
C SER A 591 29.41 3.33 -0.61
N PRO A 592 28.33 3.09 -1.39
CA PRO A 592 28.44 2.73 -2.79
C PRO A 592 29.32 3.68 -3.61
N ALA A 593 29.97 3.14 -4.64
CA ALA A 593 30.85 3.93 -5.51
C ALA A 593 30.14 5.15 -6.15
N ALA A 594 28.84 5.05 -6.44
CA ALA A 594 28.04 6.15 -6.94
C ALA A 594 27.96 7.32 -5.93
N ALA A 595 27.68 7.02 -4.66
CA ALA A 595 27.69 8.00 -3.56
C ALA A 595 29.05 8.67 -3.40
N GLN A 596 30.14 7.90 -3.42
CA GLN A 596 31.50 8.46 -3.33
C GLN A 596 31.86 9.33 -4.53
N LYS A 597 31.43 8.96 -5.75
CA LYS A 597 31.60 9.78 -6.96
C LYS A 597 30.85 11.11 -6.84
N LEU A 598 29.64 11.11 -6.29
CA LEU A 598 28.87 12.32 -6.04
C LEU A 598 29.56 13.23 -5.00
N ALA A 599 30.05 12.68 -3.89
CA ALA A 599 30.84 13.45 -2.93
C ALA A 599 32.11 14.05 -3.57
N LYS A 600 32.78 13.27 -4.42
CA LYS A 600 33.97 13.71 -5.17
C LYS A 600 33.68 14.82 -6.18
N HIS A 601 32.49 14.82 -6.81
CA HIS A 601 32.03 15.94 -7.65
C HIS A 601 32.07 17.27 -6.90
N PHE A 602 31.78 17.26 -5.60
CA PHE A 602 31.88 18.42 -4.71
C PHE A 602 33.23 18.59 -4.01
N GLY A 603 34.26 17.81 -4.37
CA GLY A 603 35.63 17.97 -3.84
C GLY A 603 35.89 17.24 -2.53
N PHE A 604 34.98 16.35 -2.11
CA PHE A 604 35.11 15.57 -0.88
C PHE A 604 35.56 14.13 -1.14
N GLY A 605 36.29 13.59 -0.16
CA GLY A 605 36.62 12.18 -0.02
C GLY A 605 36.54 11.75 1.43
N PHE A 606 36.88 10.51 1.71
CA PHE A 606 36.74 9.91 3.04
C PHE A 606 37.99 9.11 3.40
N SER A 607 38.44 9.24 4.65
CA SER A 607 39.51 8.39 5.17
C SER A 607 38.96 7.02 5.53
N GLN A 608 39.73 5.96 5.28
CA GLN A 608 39.39 4.58 5.68
C GLN A 608 39.69 4.32 7.17
N ILE A 609 39.40 5.30 8.01
CA ILE A 609 39.53 5.18 9.47
C ILE A 609 38.10 5.07 10.02
N PRO A 610 37.68 3.90 10.50
CA PRO A 610 36.38 3.77 11.14
C PRO A 610 36.44 4.51 12.48
N LEU A 611 35.67 5.60 12.60
CA LEU A 611 35.49 6.24 13.91
C LEU A 611 34.43 5.50 14.73
N GLY A 612 33.65 4.63 14.09
CA GLY A 612 32.75 3.70 14.75
C GLY A 612 31.59 4.36 15.49
N ARG A 613 30.95 3.55 16.35
CA ARG A 613 29.77 3.96 17.09
C ARG A 613 30.15 4.70 18.35
N ILE A 614 29.63 5.92 18.49
CA ILE A 614 29.61 6.62 19.76
C ILE A 614 28.29 6.34 20.42
N ALA A 615 28.38 5.44 21.40
CA ALA A 615 27.23 5.07 22.18
C ALA A 615 26.85 6.22 23.15
N PRO A 616 25.55 6.33 23.50
CA PRO A 616 24.99 7.48 24.23
C PRO A 616 25.57 7.63 25.64
N ASP A 617 26.02 6.52 26.23
CA ASP A 617 26.71 6.44 27.51
C ASP A 617 28.11 7.08 27.48
N LYS A 618 28.68 7.28 26.29
CA LYS A 618 30.04 7.81 26.10
C LYS A 618 30.07 9.26 25.62
N ASN A 619 28.98 9.76 25.04
CA ASN A 619 28.81 11.18 24.73
C ASN A 619 27.33 11.57 24.89
N PRO A 620 26.97 12.34 25.94
CA PRO A 620 25.59 12.74 26.19
C PRO A 620 25.07 13.79 25.18
N THR A 621 25.95 14.34 24.34
CA THR A 621 25.60 15.44 23.42
C THR A 621 25.43 15.00 21.98
N MET A 622 26.26 14.12 21.42
CA MET A 622 26.17 13.71 20.01
C MET A 622 26.48 12.23 19.85
N ALA A 623 25.71 11.53 19.02
CA ALA A 623 25.91 10.12 18.70
C ALA A 623 26.20 9.93 17.21
N SER A 624 27.12 9.03 16.91
CA SER A 624 27.42 8.53 15.56
C SER A 624 27.30 7.02 15.53
N TRP A 625 27.03 6.45 14.36
CA TRP A 625 26.93 4.99 14.20
C TRP A 625 28.05 4.43 13.33
N ASN A 626 28.25 4.97 12.13
CA ASN A 626 29.30 4.55 11.22
C ASN A 626 30.08 5.75 10.66
N ALA A 627 30.58 6.60 11.56
CA ALA A 627 31.30 7.81 11.17
C ALA A 627 32.71 7.52 10.62
N CYS A 628 33.15 8.35 9.69
CA CYS A 628 34.53 8.37 9.20
C CYS A 628 35.02 9.81 8.96
N PRO A 629 36.35 10.06 8.94
CA PRO A 629 36.88 11.39 8.68
C PRO A 629 36.58 11.87 7.25
N LEU A 630 36.10 13.12 7.15
CA LEU A 630 36.00 13.87 5.90
C LEU A 630 37.37 14.34 5.44
N LEU A 631 37.63 14.19 4.14
CA LEU A 631 38.80 14.73 3.46
C LEU A 631 38.33 15.75 2.42
N TYR A 632 38.84 16.98 2.50
CA TYR A 632 38.57 18.00 1.48
C TYR A 632 39.80 18.17 0.58
N GLN A 633 39.63 17.94 -0.72
CA GLN A 633 40.72 17.95 -1.70
C GLN A 633 40.83 19.26 -2.50
N GLY A 634 40.06 20.28 -2.14
CA GLY A 634 40.04 21.59 -2.79
C GLY A 634 38.78 21.86 -3.62
N GLN A 635 38.65 23.10 -4.11
CA GLN A 635 37.45 23.60 -4.81
C GLN A 635 37.27 22.89 -6.16
N PRO A 636 36.11 22.30 -6.46
CA PRO A 636 35.74 21.92 -7.83
C PRO A 636 35.62 23.16 -8.73
N ILE A 637 35.86 22.99 -10.03
CA ILE A 637 35.75 24.08 -11.01
C ILE A 637 34.31 24.62 -11.02
N GLY A 638 34.12 25.89 -10.65
CA GLY A 638 32.81 26.57 -10.66
C GLY A 638 32.13 26.72 -9.30
N HIS A 639 32.69 26.12 -8.24
CA HIS A 639 32.21 26.27 -6.86
C HIS A 639 33.20 27.18 -6.09
N SER A 640 32.69 28.11 -5.27
CA SER A 640 33.52 29.17 -4.64
C SER A 640 33.15 29.43 -3.17
N GLY A 641 32.95 28.36 -2.39
CA GLY A 641 32.59 28.46 -0.97
C GLY A 641 33.64 27.88 -0.04
N GLU A 642 33.90 28.56 1.07
CA GLU A 642 34.66 28.00 2.19
C GLU A 642 33.97 26.76 2.76
N VAL A 643 34.76 25.73 3.09
CA VAL A 643 34.27 24.52 3.75
C VAL A 643 34.41 24.72 5.26
N VAL A 644 33.30 24.60 5.97
CA VAL A 644 33.22 24.79 7.43
C VAL A 644 32.90 23.44 8.09
N SER A 645 33.76 23.02 9.01
CA SER A 645 33.51 21.86 9.88
C SER A 645 32.37 22.19 10.85
N LEU A 646 31.28 21.43 10.81
CA LEU A 646 30.12 21.60 11.69
C LEU A 646 30.14 20.65 12.89
N LEU A 647 30.76 19.47 12.73
CA LEU A 647 30.91 18.49 13.79
C LEU A 647 32.25 17.78 13.63
N GLU A 648 32.99 17.71 14.74
CA GLU A 648 34.26 17.00 14.83
C GLU A 648 34.18 15.86 15.83
N LEU A 649 34.87 14.78 15.50
CA LEU A 649 35.04 13.65 16.37
C LEU A 649 36.51 13.24 16.41
N TRP A 650 37.12 13.29 17.60
CA TRP A 650 38.55 13.02 17.81
C TRP A 650 39.44 13.83 16.85
N ASP A 651 39.13 15.13 16.74
CA ASP A 651 39.79 16.10 15.86
C ASP A 651 39.64 15.82 14.35
N TYR A 652 38.77 14.87 13.97
CA TYR A 652 38.38 14.64 12.59
C TYR A 652 37.03 15.29 12.31
N SER A 653 36.96 16.11 11.26
CA SER A 653 35.66 16.59 10.75
C SER A 653 34.85 15.41 10.23
N ILE A 654 33.61 15.29 10.68
CA ILE A 654 32.67 14.24 10.26
C ILE A 654 31.39 14.83 9.65
N ILE A 655 31.10 16.10 9.90
CA ILE A 655 30.05 16.83 9.21
C ILE A 655 30.61 18.18 8.78
N ALA A 656 30.43 18.54 7.51
CA ALA A 656 30.89 19.81 6.96
C ALA A 656 29.81 20.48 6.12
N ARG A 657 29.90 21.80 6.01
CA ARG A 657 29.09 22.63 5.12
C ARG A 657 29.97 23.33 4.11
N GLN A 658 29.52 23.39 2.86
CA GLN A 658 30.12 24.19 1.80
C GLN A 658 29.04 25.07 1.14
N ASN A 659 29.33 26.35 0.95
CA ASN A 659 28.45 27.22 0.17
C ASN A 659 28.67 26.98 -1.34
N ILE A 660 27.59 26.81 -2.10
CA ILE A 660 27.63 26.61 -3.55
C ILE A 660 26.61 27.55 -4.19
N GLY A 661 27.08 28.59 -4.88
CA GLY A 661 26.23 29.65 -5.39
C GLY A 661 25.45 30.32 -4.25
N GLN A 662 24.13 30.32 -4.34
CA GLN A 662 23.25 30.84 -3.28
C GLN A 662 22.84 29.77 -2.26
N GLY A 663 23.14 28.49 -2.53
CA GLY A 663 22.73 27.35 -1.73
C GLY A 663 23.87 26.75 -0.92
N GLN A 664 23.57 25.65 -0.22
CA GLN A 664 24.53 24.99 0.67
C GLN A 664 24.51 23.47 0.51
N LEU A 665 25.71 22.89 0.50
CA LEU A 665 25.93 21.46 0.64
C LEU A 665 26.29 21.15 2.09
N TYR A 666 25.54 20.24 2.71
CA TYR A 666 25.85 19.64 4.00
C TYR A 666 26.26 18.19 3.76
N LEU A 667 27.51 17.85 4.04
CA LEU A 667 28.05 16.52 3.89
C LEU A 667 28.20 15.86 5.25
N LEU A 668 27.54 14.73 5.45
CA LEU A 668 27.56 13.95 6.68
C LEU A 668 28.30 12.64 6.43
N ALA A 669 29.48 12.49 7.02
CA ALA A 669 30.32 11.30 6.92
C ALA A 669 29.91 10.17 7.87
N ASP A 670 28.60 10.05 8.10
CA ASP A 670 27.94 8.96 8.80
C ASP A 670 26.60 8.70 8.09
N PRO A 671 26.54 7.70 7.21
CA PRO A 671 25.32 7.33 6.48
C PRO A 671 24.08 7.07 7.34
N ASP A 672 24.29 6.74 8.60
CA ASP A 672 23.24 6.37 9.53
C ASP A 672 22.80 7.53 10.42
N PHE A 673 23.44 8.70 10.31
CA PHE A 673 23.20 9.84 11.20
C PHE A 673 21.76 10.31 11.22
N LEU A 674 21.09 10.31 10.06
CA LEU A 674 19.70 10.77 9.92
C LEU A 674 18.65 9.67 10.06
N LYS A 675 19.06 8.43 10.36
CA LYS A 675 18.13 7.32 10.56
C LYS A 675 17.54 7.35 11.97
N ASN A 676 16.37 6.76 12.16
CA ASN A 676 15.62 6.72 13.41
C ASN A 676 16.48 6.26 14.61
N LYS A 677 17.39 5.29 14.40
CA LYS A 677 18.34 4.83 15.44
C LYS A 677 19.25 5.91 16.03
N ASN A 678 19.48 7.00 15.29
CA ASN A 678 20.34 8.13 15.65
C ASN A 678 19.59 9.46 15.83
N LEU A 679 18.31 9.53 15.47
CA LEU A 679 17.48 10.74 15.64
C LEU A 679 16.32 10.50 16.60
N GLU A 680 15.20 10.01 16.09
CA GLU A 680 13.96 9.77 16.84
C GLU A 680 13.42 8.38 16.50
N HIS A 681 13.05 7.64 17.56
CA HIS A 681 12.35 6.37 17.53
C HIS A 681 10.93 6.57 18.12
N VAL A 682 10.13 5.51 18.17
CA VAL A 682 8.76 5.52 18.70
C VAL A 682 8.67 6.16 20.09
N ASP A 683 9.55 5.75 21.00
CA ASP A 683 9.50 6.05 22.44
C ASP A 683 10.78 6.71 22.97
N SER A 684 11.74 7.03 22.09
CA SER A 684 13.04 7.56 22.49
C SER A 684 13.65 8.42 21.39
N TYR A 685 14.60 9.27 21.76
CA TYR A 685 15.28 10.16 20.83
C TYR A 685 16.71 10.50 21.30
N ARG A 686 17.50 11.08 20.40
CA ARG A 686 18.86 11.57 20.65
C ARG A 686 18.84 13.09 20.66
N GLU A 687 18.65 13.67 21.83
CA GLU A 687 18.43 15.11 21.99
C GLU A 687 19.42 15.97 21.21
N GLY A 688 20.74 15.78 21.39
CA GLY A 688 21.69 16.67 20.71
C GLY A 688 21.79 16.44 19.20
N ASN A 689 21.60 15.21 18.69
CA ASN A 689 21.46 14.99 17.24
C ASN A 689 20.21 15.68 16.70
N VAL A 690 19.08 15.57 17.41
CA VAL A 690 17.81 16.23 17.05
C VAL A 690 17.98 17.75 17.05
N VAL A 691 18.58 18.35 18.08
CA VAL A 691 18.86 19.79 18.16
C VAL A 691 19.78 20.24 17.03
N PHE A 692 20.82 19.46 16.73
CA PHE A 692 21.74 19.76 15.63
C PHE A 692 21.02 19.78 14.27
N VAL A 693 20.26 18.73 13.95
CA VAL A 693 19.48 18.65 12.71
C VAL A 693 18.43 19.76 12.65
N ASN A 694 17.72 20.00 13.75
CA ASN A 694 16.73 21.07 13.84
C ASN A 694 17.35 22.45 13.59
N THR A 695 18.59 22.69 14.01
CA THR A 695 19.31 23.95 13.75
C THR A 695 19.57 24.12 12.26
N ILE A 696 20.11 23.10 11.60
CA ILE A 696 20.35 23.11 10.15
C ILE A 696 19.04 23.33 9.39
N LEU A 697 17.99 22.58 9.72
CA LEU A 697 16.71 22.67 9.02
C LEU A 697 16.00 23.99 9.27
N ALA A 698 16.11 24.58 10.47
CA ALA A 698 15.54 25.89 10.77
C ALA A 698 16.23 27.02 9.98
N GLU A 699 17.53 26.91 9.71
CA GLU A 699 18.24 27.83 8.81
C GLU A 699 17.70 27.70 7.37
N ILE A 700 17.52 26.47 6.89
CA ILE A 700 17.01 26.19 5.53
C ILE A 700 15.56 26.63 5.36
N GLY A 701 14.70 26.37 6.35
CA GLY A 701 13.26 26.65 6.31
C GLY A 701 12.93 28.15 6.41
N LYS A 702 13.80 28.94 7.05
CA LYS A 702 13.73 30.41 7.04
C LYS A 702 14.32 30.94 5.73
N GLY A 703 13.54 30.90 4.64
CA GLY A 703 13.90 31.64 3.43
C GLY A 703 14.21 33.12 3.76
N GLU A 704 15.17 33.72 3.06
CA GLU A 704 15.53 35.14 3.23
C GLU A 704 14.27 36.01 3.30
N LYS A 705 14.14 36.77 4.39
CA LYS A 705 13.08 37.78 4.55
C LYS A 705 13.33 38.99 3.66
#